data_AF-A0A2H0DAQ3-F1
#
_entry.id   AF-A0A2H0DAQ3-F1
#
_cell.length_a   1.000
_cell.length_b   1.000
_cell.length_c   1.000
_cell.angle_alpha   90.00
_cell.angle_beta   90.00
_cell.angle_gamma   90.00
#
_symmetry.space_group_name_H-M   'P 1'
#
loop_
_entity.id
_entity.type
_entity.pdbx_description
1 polymer ?
#
loop_
_entity_poly.entity_id
_entity_poly.type
_entity_poly.pdbx_seq_one_letter_code
_entity_poly.pdbx_strand_id
1 'polypeptide(L)'
;MLSSCGSGVSGAGQTPDAVVQDLPIAYVKRDILFDAAGNLVSQDLRLPMAFHPGAHLILRDAASPSAIETNITDELFDADALYDVKDLNVSSDGKRLVFALRAPEIENAEIQPTWNIWEYQIGTKILQRIIQSDLVAEQGEDTSPAYLPDGRIVFSSTRQATNKSILLDEGKPQYSGLDEDRRVAASVLHVMNRDGTDSHQISFNQSHDIDPEVMQDGKIVFTRWDNASNRNGMHLYRVNPDGRHLEILYGNHSHDTGTTASGTNDAVIQFTRPREMPDGKVLTLTRGMVSRNMSGVLTLIDVQNFTENHQKVNDSFATTESAQLPLTPTDVTNDGSISKGGYYAGAYPLFDGSNRLLVSWSLCRLQGIDSNNQPLLLACSDENLADSSLKEAAPLYGIWMLNLENNTLLPVITGDEGFIYQDVVSLQPKNSPTFIPNGQAGIDLEQSLVDDNLGVLHIRSVYDFDGEDLSPKGISQLADPLQTTADQRPARFLRLIKAVSIPDRELVQLNDSAFGRSRGQLMREILGYTPIEPDGSVTVKIPANVPFSLSILDKNGARMTQLHRNWLQLKPGEQRECHGCHTRNSELPHGRNDAELASINVGATINGAPFPNTNPALIADAGETMAQTKARIKGLPALTVDIIYEDEWTDESLSTKNASFSYQYSDLTTPLPITASCLSQWAANCRISINYEANIQPIWQLPRMILDSDGVTVLADNTCTSCHAEADVLSVAQVPAAQLDLSGTPSIDNPDLLTSYRELFFSDNEQELVDGVLVDRLIPLLDVNGNPVFEVDDNGQLILDEQGNPIPVMVTVGVAPALTVSGARSNSRLFDLFQAGGSHSGWLSDAEKKLITEWLDIGAQTYNNPFDVPQN
;
A
#
# COMPACT_ATOMS: atom_id res chain seq x y z
N MET A 1 0.62 -3.79 -62.41
CA MET A 1 1.36 -4.58 -63.42
C MET A 1 2.70 -4.95 -62.80
N LEU A 2 2.85 -6.23 -62.40
CA LEU A 2 4.03 -7.12 -62.34
C LEU A 2 5.42 -6.48 -62.11
N SER A 3 6.32 -6.92 -61.24
CA SER A 3 6.52 -8.18 -60.50
C SER A 3 7.74 -8.05 -59.56
N SER A 4 7.83 -8.91 -58.53
CA SER A 4 9.03 -9.67 -58.11
C SER A 4 9.47 -9.55 -56.64
N CYS A 5 9.50 -10.74 -56.02
CA CYS A 5 10.08 -11.26 -54.79
C CYS A 5 11.33 -10.58 -54.17
N GLY A 6 11.38 -10.69 -52.83
CA GLY A 6 12.53 -11.27 -52.10
C GLY A 6 13.79 -10.43 -51.99
N SER A 7 13.94 -9.71 -50.89
CA SER A 7 15.26 -9.40 -50.32
C SER A 7 15.11 -9.05 -48.85
N GLY A 8 16.01 -9.60 -48.04
CA GLY A 8 16.17 -9.23 -46.65
C GLY A 8 16.36 -7.73 -46.51
N VAL A 9 16.00 -7.23 -45.33
CA VAL A 9 16.22 -5.86 -44.90
C VAL A 9 17.73 -5.61 -44.85
N SER A 10 18.30 -5.28 -46.01
CA SER A 10 19.61 -4.70 -46.17
C SER A 10 19.40 -3.19 -46.20
N GLY A 11 19.74 -2.54 -45.09
CA GLY A 11 19.68 -1.09 -44.95
C GLY A 11 20.56 -0.43 -46.00
N ALA A 12 19.95 0.30 -46.93
CA ALA A 12 20.68 1.14 -47.85
C ALA A 12 21.06 2.46 -47.14
N GLY A 13 22.35 2.60 -46.83
CA GLY A 13 23.06 3.87 -46.96
C GLY A 13 22.92 4.90 -45.84
N GLN A 14 22.92 4.51 -44.56
CA GLN A 14 23.38 5.41 -43.50
C GLN A 14 24.81 5.06 -43.13
N THR A 15 25.70 6.05 -43.15
CA THR A 15 27.06 5.90 -42.62
C THR A 15 26.95 5.63 -41.12
N PRO A 16 27.44 4.48 -40.62
CA PRO A 16 27.36 4.19 -39.19
C PRO A 16 28.17 5.22 -38.41
N ASP A 17 27.55 5.79 -37.38
CA ASP A 17 28.26 6.62 -36.40
C ASP A 17 29.19 5.73 -35.58
N ALA A 18 30.50 5.85 -35.83
CA ALA A 18 31.52 4.93 -35.33
C ALA A 18 31.63 4.90 -33.79
N VAL A 19 31.19 5.96 -33.10
CA VAL A 19 31.40 6.12 -31.65
C VAL A 19 30.59 5.12 -30.82
N VAL A 20 29.43 4.66 -31.31
CA VAL A 20 28.53 3.77 -30.53
C VAL A 20 28.69 2.30 -30.81
N GLN A 21 29.28 1.92 -31.94
CA GLN A 21 29.63 0.52 -32.17
C GLN A 21 30.69 0.01 -31.18
N ASP A 22 31.45 0.91 -30.54
CA ASP A 22 32.55 0.56 -29.63
C ASP A 22 32.15 0.50 -28.13
N LEU A 23 30.86 0.66 -27.79
CA LEU A 23 30.41 0.62 -26.39
C LEU A 23 30.15 -0.82 -25.91
N PRO A 24 30.78 -1.32 -24.84
CA PRO A 24 30.44 -2.63 -24.28
C PRO A 24 29.02 -2.63 -23.71
N ILE A 25 28.30 -3.73 -23.91
CA ILE A 25 26.93 -3.93 -23.43
C ILE A 25 26.79 -5.25 -22.70
N ALA A 26 25.87 -5.30 -21.74
CA ALA A 26 25.46 -6.53 -21.09
C ALA A 26 23.93 -6.64 -21.08
N TYR A 27 23.42 -7.87 -21.06
CA TYR A 27 21.98 -8.15 -21.06
C TYR A 27 21.70 -9.57 -20.56
N VAL A 28 20.48 -9.79 -20.12
CA VAL A 28 19.97 -11.12 -19.80
C VAL A 28 19.39 -11.74 -21.08
N LYS A 29 19.87 -12.89 -21.50
CA LYS A 29 19.29 -13.71 -22.59
C LYS A 29 18.50 -14.86 -21.95
N ARG A 30 17.21 -14.94 -22.25
CA ARG A 30 16.26 -15.84 -21.57
C ARG A 30 15.46 -16.68 -22.56
N ASP A 31 15.22 -17.93 -22.23
CA ASP A 31 14.27 -18.78 -22.94
C ASP A 31 12.83 -18.26 -22.87
N ILE A 32 12.11 -18.30 -23.99
CA ILE A 32 10.68 -18.06 -24.01
C ILE A 32 9.97 -19.26 -23.36
N LEU A 33 9.27 -19.00 -22.26
CA LEU A 33 8.53 -20.02 -21.54
C LEU A 33 7.08 -20.11 -22.01
N PHE A 34 6.61 -21.35 -22.14
CA PHE A 34 5.23 -21.68 -22.47
C PHE A 34 4.60 -22.50 -21.34
N ASP A 35 3.32 -22.25 -21.05
CA ASP A 35 2.52 -23.05 -20.14
C ASP A 35 2.13 -24.41 -20.76
N ALA A 36 1.51 -25.28 -19.97
CA ALA A 36 1.07 -26.60 -20.42
C ALA A 36 0.02 -26.57 -21.55
N ALA A 37 -0.65 -25.43 -21.74
CA ALA A 37 -1.61 -25.20 -22.83
C ALA A 37 -0.94 -24.59 -24.08
N GLY A 38 0.37 -24.36 -24.05
CA GLY A 38 1.14 -23.79 -25.16
C GLY A 38 1.03 -22.27 -25.27
N ASN A 39 0.52 -21.58 -24.24
CA ASN A 39 0.50 -20.13 -24.21
C ASN A 39 1.79 -19.58 -23.57
N LEU A 40 2.18 -18.38 -23.97
CA LEU A 40 3.33 -17.70 -23.37
C LEU A 40 3.07 -17.40 -21.90
N VAL A 41 4.04 -17.73 -21.04
CA VAL A 41 3.95 -17.43 -19.61
C VAL A 41 3.89 -15.91 -19.40
N SER A 42 2.83 -15.45 -18.74
CA SER A 42 2.65 -14.03 -18.41
C SER A 42 3.46 -13.64 -17.18
N GLN A 43 3.87 -12.38 -17.11
CA GLN A 43 4.44 -11.81 -15.89
C GLN A 43 3.41 -11.00 -15.12
N ASP A 44 3.33 -11.23 -13.82
CA ASP A 44 2.54 -10.46 -12.86
C ASP A 44 3.48 -9.62 -11.99
N LEU A 45 3.35 -8.30 -12.02
CA LEU A 45 4.20 -7.40 -11.23
C LEU A 45 4.05 -7.60 -9.72
N ARG A 46 2.93 -8.20 -9.30
CA ARG A 46 2.64 -8.54 -7.90
C ARG A 46 3.32 -9.84 -7.46
N LEU A 47 4.09 -10.48 -8.32
CA LEU A 47 4.91 -11.67 -8.01
C LEU A 47 6.38 -11.39 -8.35
N PRO A 48 7.03 -10.44 -7.66
CA PRO A 48 8.37 -9.97 -8.03
C PRO A 48 9.46 -11.05 -7.91
N MET A 49 9.19 -12.13 -7.17
CA MET A 49 10.10 -13.26 -6.95
C MET A 49 9.87 -14.44 -7.91
N ALA A 50 8.96 -14.30 -8.88
CA ALA A 50 8.64 -15.37 -9.81
C ALA A 50 9.89 -15.90 -10.53
N PHE A 51 10.12 -17.21 -10.43
CA PHE A 51 11.24 -17.91 -11.03
C PHE A 51 10.89 -18.39 -12.43
N HIS A 52 11.70 -18.00 -13.41
CA HIS A 52 11.54 -18.32 -14.82
C HIS A 52 12.87 -18.92 -15.33
N PRO A 53 13.13 -20.21 -15.14
CA PRO A 53 14.44 -20.80 -15.46
C PRO A 53 14.83 -20.63 -16.94
N GLY A 54 16.14 -20.66 -17.21
CA GLY A 54 16.70 -20.59 -18.57
C GLY A 54 17.20 -19.20 -18.95
N ALA A 55 17.76 -18.45 -18.00
CA ALA A 55 18.32 -17.12 -18.24
C ALA A 55 19.84 -17.09 -18.02
N HIS A 56 20.53 -16.36 -18.89
CA HIS A 56 21.98 -16.22 -18.88
C HIS A 56 22.39 -14.75 -18.95
N LEU A 57 23.46 -14.38 -18.23
CA LEU A 57 24.03 -13.03 -18.33
C LEU A 57 25.09 -12.98 -19.44
N ILE A 58 24.84 -12.18 -20.47
CA ILE A 58 25.73 -12.05 -21.62
C ILE A 58 26.44 -10.69 -21.60
N LEU A 59 27.72 -10.68 -21.94
CA LEU A 59 28.55 -9.50 -22.16
C LEU A 59 29.09 -9.48 -23.59
N ARG A 60 29.07 -8.30 -24.21
CA ARG A 60 29.73 -8.00 -25.48
C ARG A 60 30.65 -6.81 -25.28
N ASP A 61 31.79 -6.83 -25.95
CA ASP A 61 32.77 -5.75 -25.95
C ASP A 61 32.33 -4.50 -26.75
N ALA A 62 31.29 -4.66 -27.56
CA ALA A 62 30.78 -3.65 -28.48
C ALA A 62 29.27 -3.81 -28.72
N ALA A 63 28.56 -2.69 -28.88
CA ALA A 63 27.15 -2.63 -29.31
C ALA A 63 27.06 -2.74 -30.84
N SER A 64 27.62 -3.82 -31.39
CA SER A 64 27.71 -4.08 -32.83
C SER A 64 27.19 -5.47 -33.18
N PRO A 65 26.52 -5.68 -34.33
CA PRO A 65 26.12 -7.01 -34.79
C PRO A 65 27.25 -8.03 -34.87
N SER A 66 28.50 -7.58 -35.07
CA SER A 66 29.67 -8.47 -35.17
C SER A 66 30.35 -8.80 -33.84
N ALA A 67 29.93 -8.20 -32.72
CA ALA A 67 30.58 -8.40 -31.43
C ALA A 67 30.34 -9.82 -30.88
N ILE A 68 31.33 -10.38 -30.19
CA ILE A 68 31.27 -11.76 -29.68
C ILE A 68 30.52 -11.77 -28.34
N GLU A 69 29.58 -12.71 -28.19
CA GLU A 69 28.89 -12.95 -26.92
C GLU A 69 29.79 -13.74 -25.96
N THR A 70 29.93 -13.25 -24.73
CA THR A 70 30.54 -13.99 -23.61
C THR A 70 29.46 -14.20 -22.55
N ASN A 71 29.15 -15.46 -22.24
CA ASN A 71 28.25 -15.78 -21.15
C ASN A 71 29.03 -15.75 -19.82
N ILE A 72 28.62 -14.85 -18.92
CA ILE A 72 29.28 -14.62 -17.64
C ILE A 72 28.89 -15.70 -16.62
N THR A 73 27.70 -16.29 -16.75
CA THR A 73 27.13 -17.22 -15.75
C THR A 73 27.36 -18.69 -16.08
N ASP A 74 27.94 -19.02 -17.24
CA ASP A 74 28.16 -20.41 -17.70
C ASP A 74 29.09 -21.23 -16.79
N GLU A 75 29.98 -20.60 -16.04
CA GLU A 75 30.91 -21.32 -15.15
C GLU A 75 30.33 -21.55 -13.73
N LEU A 76 29.14 -21.03 -13.43
CA LEU A 76 28.54 -21.14 -12.08
C LEU A 76 27.87 -22.50 -11.82
N PHE A 77 27.28 -23.09 -12.85
CA PHE A 77 26.48 -24.31 -12.75
C PHE A 77 26.84 -25.27 -13.88
N ASP A 78 26.34 -26.51 -13.80
CA ASP A 78 26.47 -27.47 -14.89
C ASP A 78 25.78 -26.95 -16.18
N ALA A 79 26.23 -27.42 -17.34
CA ALA A 79 25.82 -26.85 -18.64
C ALA A 79 24.31 -26.98 -18.96
N ASP A 80 23.61 -27.91 -18.31
CA ASP A 80 22.17 -28.15 -18.42
C ASP A 80 21.36 -27.59 -17.23
N ALA A 81 22.03 -26.87 -16.32
CA ALA A 81 21.40 -26.30 -15.14
C ALA A 81 20.42 -25.17 -15.49
N LEU A 82 19.19 -25.29 -15.00
CA LEU A 82 18.11 -24.34 -15.22
C LEU A 82 18.07 -23.28 -14.11
N TYR A 83 18.98 -22.32 -14.16
CA TYR A 83 19.00 -21.15 -13.27
C TYR A 83 18.31 -19.93 -13.90
N ASP A 84 18.12 -18.89 -13.10
CA ASP A 84 17.50 -17.64 -13.54
C ASP A 84 18.31 -16.40 -13.12
N VAL A 85 18.28 -15.37 -13.95
CA VAL A 85 19.00 -14.10 -13.81
C VAL A 85 18.06 -12.95 -14.19
N LYS A 86 18.02 -11.89 -13.37
CA LYS A 86 17.22 -10.68 -13.67
C LYS A 86 17.76 -9.43 -12.99
N ASP A 87 17.17 -8.30 -13.39
CA ASP A 87 17.34 -6.99 -12.79
C ASP A 87 18.79 -6.49 -12.80
N LEU A 88 19.40 -6.52 -13.99
CA LEU A 88 20.78 -6.09 -14.22
C LEU A 88 20.96 -4.56 -14.07
N ASN A 89 21.99 -4.18 -13.32
CA ASN A 89 22.44 -2.79 -13.14
C ASN A 89 23.96 -2.66 -13.27
N VAL A 90 24.44 -1.43 -13.49
CA VAL A 90 25.84 -1.13 -13.81
C VAL A 90 26.35 0.03 -12.96
N SER A 91 27.56 -0.14 -12.42
CA SER A 91 28.26 0.93 -11.68
C SER A 91 28.55 2.15 -12.57
N SER A 92 28.57 3.36 -11.98
CA SER A 92 28.77 4.60 -12.75
C SER A 92 30.07 4.64 -13.56
N ASP A 93 31.13 3.95 -13.11
CA ASP A 93 32.40 3.90 -13.83
C ASP A 93 32.45 2.84 -14.95
N GLY A 94 31.36 2.08 -15.14
CA GLY A 94 31.23 1.04 -16.15
C GLY A 94 32.03 -0.23 -15.88
N LYS A 95 32.63 -0.40 -14.70
CA LYS A 95 33.57 -1.52 -14.42
C LYS A 95 32.94 -2.70 -13.70
N ARG A 96 31.69 -2.58 -13.25
CA ARG A 96 30.99 -3.61 -12.48
C ARG A 96 29.53 -3.70 -12.87
N LEU A 97 29.03 -4.93 -12.84
CA LEU A 97 27.62 -5.27 -12.99
C LEU A 97 27.11 -5.82 -11.65
N VAL A 98 25.86 -5.53 -11.31
CA VAL A 98 25.15 -6.14 -10.18
C VAL A 98 23.80 -6.63 -10.67
N PHE A 99 23.36 -7.80 -10.20
CA PHE A 99 22.13 -8.44 -10.66
C PHE A 99 21.61 -9.45 -9.64
N ALA A 100 20.37 -9.90 -9.82
CA ALA A 100 19.81 -11.00 -9.06
C ALA A 100 19.98 -12.31 -9.82
N LEU A 101 20.40 -13.37 -9.14
CA LEU A 101 20.49 -14.72 -9.69
C LEU A 101 19.93 -15.71 -8.68
N ARG A 102 19.12 -16.65 -9.18
CA ARG A 102 18.59 -17.78 -8.42
C ARG A 102 19.11 -19.08 -9.01
N ALA A 103 19.66 -19.93 -8.13
CA ALA A 103 20.15 -21.24 -8.51
C ALA A 103 19.01 -22.17 -8.99
N PRO A 104 19.31 -23.27 -9.71
CA PRO A 104 18.29 -24.20 -10.16
C PRO A 104 17.47 -24.78 -9.02
N GLU A 105 16.23 -25.17 -9.32
CA GLU A 105 15.42 -25.91 -8.37
C GLU A 105 16.08 -27.24 -8.00
N ILE A 106 15.95 -27.60 -6.72
CA ILE A 106 16.45 -28.86 -6.18
C ILE A 106 15.28 -29.84 -6.15
N GLU A 107 15.38 -30.91 -6.93
CA GLU A 107 14.32 -31.90 -7.04
C GLU A 107 13.98 -32.49 -5.65
N ASN A 108 12.69 -32.49 -5.30
CA ASN A 108 12.16 -33.01 -4.03
C ASN A 108 12.68 -32.32 -2.75
N ALA A 109 13.26 -31.12 -2.85
CA ALA A 109 13.63 -30.33 -1.68
C ALA A 109 12.45 -29.47 -1.18
N GLU A 110 12.19 -29.52 0.12
CA GLU A 110 11.22 -28.63 0.78
C GLU A 110 11.66 -27.17 0.74
N ILE A 111 12.98 -26.94 0.91
CA ILE A 111 13.59 -25.61 0.84
C ILE A 111 14.28 -25.49 -0.52
N GLN A 112 13.74 -24.59 -1.34
CA GLN A 112 14.33 -24.23 -2.63
C GLN A 112 15.33 -23.08 -2.46
N PRO A 113 16.33 -22.95 -3.36
CA PRO A 113 17.18 -21.76 -3.38
C PRO A 113 16.38 -20.48 -3.56
N THR A 114 16.89 -19.39 -3.01
CA THR A 114 16.31 -18.05 -3.10
C THR A 114 17.07 -17.19 -4.12
N TRP A 115 16.47 -16.06 -4.49
CA TRP A 115 17.13 -15.00 -5.24
C TRP A 115 18.23 -14.37 -4.40
N ASN A 116 19.42 -14.27 -4.99
CA ASN A 116 20.59 -13.72 -4.35
C ASN A 116 21.19 -12.59 -5.19
N ILE A 117 21.86 -11.62 -4.55
CA ILE A 117 22.58 -10.55 -5.26
C ILE A 117 23.99 -10.99 -5.63
N TRP A 118 24.34 -10.80 -6.90
CA TRP A 118 25.64 -11.12 -7.48
C TRP A 118 26.30 -9.89 -8.09
N GLU A 119 27.64 -9.88 -8.08
CA GLU A 119 28.45 -8.86 -8.71
C GLU A 119 29.43 -9.50 -9.70
N TYR A 120 29.55 -8.90 -10.88
CA TYR A 120 30.62 -9.20 -11.84
C TYR A 120 31.54 -8.00 -12.03
N GLN A 121 32.85 -8.24 -11.91
CA GLN A 121 33.88 -7.23 -12.14
C GLN A 121 34.52 -7.42 -13.52
N ILE A 122 34.38 -6.42 -14.38
CA ILE A 122 34.74 -6.53 -15.80
C ILE A 122 36.26 -6.74 -16.00
N GLY A 123 37.09 -5.97 -15.30
CA GLY A 123 38.53 -6.00 -15.48
C GLY A 123 39.22 -7.26 -14.95
N THR A 124 38.71 -7.83 -13.86
CA THR A 124 39.26 -9.03 -13.21
C THR A 124 38.54 -10.31 -13.63
N LYS A 125 37.37 -10.19 -14.26
CA LYS A 125 36.45 -11.28 -14.62
C LYS A 125 35.99 -12.11 -13.41
N ILE A 126 35.94 -11.49 -12.24
CA ILE A 126 35.48 -12.15 -11.01
C ILE A 126 33.97 -12.01 -10.93
N LEU A 127 33.28 -13.15 -10.88
CA LEU A 127 31.86 -13.28 -10.56
C LEU A 127 31.72 -13.81 -9.14
N GLN A 128 30.91 -13.16 -8.30
CA GLN A 128 30.70 -13.57 -6.92
C GLN A 128 29.29 -13.21 -6.42
N ARG A 129 28.71 -14.10 -5.60
CA ARG A 129 27.55 -13.74 -4.77
C ARG A 129 28.01 -12.75 -3.71
N ILE A 130 27.24 -11.71 -3.42
CA ILE A 130 27.68 -10.65 -2.50
C ILE A 130 27.66 -11.15 -1.05
N ILE A 131 26.52 -11.68 -0.61
CA ILE A 131 26.41 -12.32 0.70
C ILE A 131 27.05 -13.71 0.63
N GLN A 132 28.23 -13.85 1.22
CA GLN A 132 29.03 -15.08 1.09
C GLN A 132 28.42 -16.28 1.83
N SER A 133 27.83 -16.05 3.02
CA SER A 133 27.28 -17.13 3.85
C SER A 133 25.97 -17.64 3.28
N ASP A 134 25.88 -18.92 2.92
CA ASP A 134 24.64 -19.56 2.46
C ASP A 134 23.49 -19.33 3.45
N LEU A 135 23.75 -19.52 4.75
CA LEU A 135 22.73 -19.33 5.79
C LEU A 135 22.16 -17.91 5.79
N VAL A 136 22.98 -16.89 5.57
CA VAL A 136 22.51 -15.50 5.55
C VAL A 136 21.88 -15.18 4.21
N ALA A 137 22.46 -15.66 3.11
CA ALA A 137 21.98 -15.39 1.76
C ALA A 137 20.55 -15.93 1.58
N GLU A 138 20.27 -17.14 2.05
CA GLU A 138 18.95 -17.79 1.94
C GLU A 138 17.88 -17.31 2.95
N GLN A 139 18.09 -16.21 3.68
CA GLN A 139 17.09 -15.66 4.62
C GLN A 139 15.99 -14.80 3.97
N GLY A 140 16.08 -14.56 2.67
CA GLY A 140 15.07 -13.84 1.92
C GLY A 140 15.39 -13.81 0.43
N GLU A 141 14.41 -13.37 -0.34
CA GLU A 141 14.49 -13.29 -1.78
C GLU A 141 14.99 -11.89 -2.18
N ASP A 142 16.26 -11.78 -2.58
CA ASP A 142 16.90 -10.49 -2.88
C ASP A 142 16.93 -10.21 -4.38
N THR A 143 16.30 -9.13 -4.82
CA THR A 143 16.20 -8.75 -6.23
C THR A 143 16.45 -7.27 -6.50
N SER A 144 16.52 -6.90 -7.77
CA SER A 144 16.60 -5.51 -8.22
C SER A 144 17.70 -4.67 -7.57
N PRO A 145 18.97 -5.10 -7.59
CA PRO A 145 20.06 -4.35 -6.98
C PRO A 145 20.49 -3.12 -7.81
N ALA A 146 20.88 -2.05 -7.14
CA ALA A 146 21.52 -0.88 -7.75
C ALA A 146 22.64 -0.32 -6.86
N TYR A 147 23.66 0.27 -7.49
CA TYR A 147 24.81 0.86 -6.78
C TYR A 147 24.49 2.25 -6.25
N LEU A 148 24.79 2.48 -4.97
CA LEU A 148 24.85 3.81 -4.37
C LEU A 148 26.21 4.49 -4.65
N PRO A 149 26.29 5.83 -4.57
CA PRO A 149 27.52 6.57 -4.90
C PRO A 149 28.73 6.25 -4.02
N ASP A 150 28.50 5.79 -2.80
CA ASP A 150 29.53 5.36 -1.85
C ASP A 150 29.92 3.88 -2.00
N GLY A 151 29.35 3.19 -2.98
CA GLY A 151 29.60 1.78 -3.28
C GLY A 151 28.72 0.81 -2.52
N ARG A 152 27.85 1.25 -1.60
CA ARG A 152 26.78 0.41 -1.04
C ARG A 152 25.81 -0.03 -2.14
N ILE A 153 24.94 -0.98 -1.81
CA ILE A 153 23.95 -1.53 -2.73
C ILE A 153 22.57 -1.40 -2.12
N VAL A 154 21.64 -0.77 -2.84
CA VAL A 154 20.21 -0.84 -2.56
C VAL A 154 19.61 -2.02 -3.33
N PHE A 155 18.64 -2.72 -2.76
CA PHE A 155 17.95 -3.84 -3.38
C PHE A 155 16.54 -4.03 -2.77
N SER A 156 15.69 -4.78 -3.46
CA SER A 156 14.37 -5.18 -2.95
C SER A 156 14.46 -6.57 -2.31
N SER A 157 13.81 -6.79 -1.17
CA SER A 157 13.92 -8.07 -0.46
C SER A 157 12.76 -8.40 0.48
N THR A 158 12.49 -9.69 0.62
CA THR A 158 11.52 -10.26 1.58
C THR A 158 12.11 -10.52 2.98
N ARG A 159 13.39 -10.18 3.22
CA ARG A 159 14.10 -10.36 4.50
C ARG A 159 13.36 -9.73 5.69
N GLN A 160 12.89 -8.50 5.52
CA GLN A 160 12.12 -7.73 6.52
C GLN A 160 12.74 -7.75 7.93
N ALA A 161 14.08 -7.64 8.01
CA ALA A 161 14.82 -7.89 9.25
C ALA A 161 14.44 -6.91 10.38
N THR A 162 14.24 -5.63 10.06
CA THR A 162 13.83 -4.61 11.04
C THR A 162 12.40 -4.84 11.51
N ASN A 163 11.47 -5.18 10.61
CA ASN A 163 10.11 -5.57 11.00
C ASN A 163 10.10 -6.76 11.97
N LYS A 164 10.90 -7.79 11.69
CA LYS A 164 11.05 -8.96 12.57
C LYS A 164 11.58 -8.58 13.96
N SER A 165 12.50 -7.61 14.06
CA SER A 165 12.97 -7.10 15.36
C SER A 165 11.84 -6.39 16.11
N ILE A 166 11.11 -5.50 15.44
CA ILE A 166 10.00 -4.76 16.03
C ILE A 166 8.91 -5.72 16.53
N LEU A 167 8.62 -6.80 15.81
CA LEU A 167 7.67 -7.82 16.26
C LEU A 167 8.07 -8.43 17.60
N LEU A 168 9.37 -8.72 17.83
CA LEU A 168 9.84 -9.20 19.13
C LEU A 168 9.64 -8.16 20.23
N ASP A 169 9.95 -6.89 19.95
CA ASP A 169 9.79 -5.78 20.90
C ASP A 169 8.30 -5.57 21.25
N GLU A 170 7.40 -5.90 20.33
CA GLU A 170 5.94 -5.93 20.51
C GLU A 170 5.42 -7.23 21.17
N GLY A 171 6.29 -8.18 21.52
CA GLY A 171 5.93 -9.44 22.16
C GLY A 171 5.34 -10.49 21.21
N LYS A 172 5.60 -10.39 19.90
CA LYS A 172 5.10 -11.28 18.85
C LYS A 172 6.21 -12.17 18.26
N PRO A 173 5.88 -13.34 17.68
CA PRO A 173 6.84 -14.13 16.92
C PRO A 173 7.40 -13.36 15.71
N GLN A 174 8.62 -13.72 15.29
CA GLN A 174 9.23 -13.15 14.08
C GLN A 174 8.70 -13.83 12.82
N TYR A 175 8.25 -13.05 11.86
CA TYR A 175 7.83 -13.53 10.54
C TYR A 175 8.00 -12.43 9.48
N SER A 176 8.06 -12.82 8.21
CA SER A 176 7.92 -11.88 7.09
C SER A 176 6.43 -11.68 6.82
N GLY A 177 6.00 -10.42 6.75
CA GLY A 177 4.62 -10.11 6.38
C GLY A 177 4.33 -10.44 4.92
N LEU A 178 3.18 -11.04 4.65
CA LEU A 178 2.64 -11.16 3.30
C LEU A 178 2.20 -9.79 2.77
N ASP A 179 2.13 -9.67 1.43
CA ASP A 179 1.46 -8.57 0.76
C ASP A 179 -0.01 -8.44 1.19
N GLU A 180 -0.66 -7.31 0.90
CA GLU A 180 -2.06 -7.07 1.32
C GLU A 180 -3.08 -7.98 0.59
N ASP A 181 -2.71 -8.62 -0.52
CA ASP A 181 -3.50 -9.69 -1.16
C ASP A 181 -3.32 -11.06 -0.47
N ARG A 182 -2.35 -11.16 0.47
CA ARG A 182 -1.91 -12.36 1.19
C ARG A 182 -1.43 -13.47 0.25
N ARG A 183 -0.71 -13.12 -0.81
CA ARG A 183 -0.19 -14.09 -1.81
C ARG A 183 1.26 -14.46 -1.61
N VAL A 184 2.15 -13.48 -1.48
CA VAL A 184 3.58 -13.70 -1.26
C VAL A 184 4.12 -12.76 -0.18
N ALA A 185 5.31 -13.04 0.35
CA ALA A 185 5.97 -12.11 1.26
C ALA A 185 6.17 -10.74 0.60
N ALA A 186 5.87 -9.67 1.33
CA ALA A 186 6.14 -8.30 0.90
C ALA A 186 7.64 -8.11 0.64
N SER A 187 8.00 -7.62 -0.55
CA SER A 187 9.35 -7.27 -0.94
C SER A 187 9.54 -5.77 -0.79
N VAL A 188 10.51 -5.35 0.02
CA VAL A 188 10.73 -3.94 0.41
C VAL A 188 12.21 -3.58 0.32
N LEU A 189 12.52 -2.29 0.34
CA LEU A 189 13.88 -1.81 0.10
C LEU A 189 14.81 -2.06 1.29
N HIS A 190 16.01 -2.52 0.96
CA HIS A 190 17.12 -2.74 1.88
C HIS A 190 18.39 -2.12 1.29
N VAL A 191 19.34 -1.80 2.17
CA VAL A 191 20.69 -1.35 1.80
C VAL A 191 21.71 -2.21 2.53
N MET A 192 22.80 -2.54 1.85
CA MET A 192 23.95 -3.26 2.42
C MET A 192 25.27 -2.68 1.94
N ASN A 193 26.35 -2.96 2.67
CA ASN A 193 27.70 -2.75 2.19
C ASN A 193 27.99 -3.66 0.99
N ARG A 194 28.95 -3.26 0.16
CA ARG A 194 29.34 -4.01 -1.05
C ARG A 194 29.89 -5.41 -0.75
N ASP A 195 30.34 -5.66 0.47
CA ASP A 195 30.81 -6.97 0.93
C ASP A 195 29.70 -7.84 1.54
N GLY A 196 28.44 -7.39 1.46
CA GLY A 196 27.27 -8.07 1.99
C GLY A 196 27.03 -7.88 3.48
N THR A 197 27.84 -7.06 4.17
CA THR A 197 27.65 -6.73 5.58
C THR A 197 26.66 -5.58 5.78
N ASP A 198 26.20 -5.38 7.02
CA ASP A 198 25.32 -4.26 7.41
C ASP A 198 24.05 -4.13 6.56
N SER A 199 23.43 -5.27 6.22
CA SER A 199 22.14 -5.30 5.52
C SER A 199 21.02 -4.83 6.45
N HIS A 200 20.31 -3.77 6.06
CA HIS A 200 19.22 -3.19 6.85
C HIS A 200 18.07 -2.67 5.98
N GLN A 201 16.86 -2.70 6.54
CA GLN A 201 15.63 -2.31 5.88
C GLN A 201 15.45 -0.79 5.89
N ILE A 202 15.10 -0.21 4.75
CA ILE A 202 14.88 1.24 4.57
C ILE A 202 13.43 1.60 4.21
N SER A 203 12.62 0.65 3.74
CA SER A 203 11.18 0.86 3.53
C SER A 203 10.29 -0.20 4.21
N PHE A 204 9.05 0.19 4.54
CA PHE A 204 8.17 -0.54 5.46
C PHE A 204 6.74 -0.72 4.92
N ASN A 205 6.56 -0.65 3.59
CA ASN A 205 5.28 -0.89 2.94
C ASN A 205 4.70 -2.28 3.31
N GLN A 206 3.38 -2.42 3.23
CA GLN A 206 2.68 -3.71 3.45
C GLN A 206 2.46 -4.50 2.15
N SER A 207 2.86 -3.94 1.00
CA SER A 207 2.82 -4.60 -0.30
C SER A 207 4.23 -4.68 -0.90
N HIS A 208 4.51 -4.07 -2.05
CA HIS A 208 5.82 -4.19 -2.70
C HIS A 208 6.46 -2.82 -2.94
N ASP A 209 7.75 -2.70 -2.64
CA ASP A 209 8.63 -1.64 -3.10
C ASP A 209 9.74 -2.30 -3.93
N ILE A 210 9.69 -2.15 -5.26
CA ILE A 210 10.50 -2.88 -6.24
C ILE A 210 11.17 -1.95 -7.26
N ASP A 211 12.07 -2.48 -8.08
CA ASP A 211 12.77 -1.76 -9.15
C ASP A 211 13.46 -0.45 -8.70
N PRO A 212 14.29 -0.44 -7.63
CA PRO A 212 15.01 0.76 -7.23
C PRO A 212 16.10 1.12 -8.27
N GLU A 213 16.16 2.42 -8.60
CA GLU A 213 17.21 3.03 -9.41
C GLU A 213 17.71 4.30 -8.69
N VAL A 214 19.03 4.50 -8.68
CA VAL A 214 19.64 5.68 -8.05
C VAL A 214 19.75 6.81 -9.08
N MET A 215 19.02 7.89 -8.85
CA MET A 215 19.04 9.10 -9.69
C MET A 215 20.27 9.97 -9.40
N GLN A 216 20.66 10.86 -10.32
CA GLN A 216 21.81 11.77 -10.23
C GLN A 216 21.76 12.72 -9.02
N ASP A 217 20.57 13.01 -8.50
CA ASP A 217 20.39 13.77 -7.25
C ASP A 217 20.75 12.96 -5.99
N GLY A 218 21.04 11.67 -6.13
CA GLY A 218 21.41 10.76 -5.06
C GLY A 218 20.24 10.03 -4.41
N LYS A 219 18.99 10.40 -4.72
CA LYS A 219 17.80 9.71 -4.23
C LYS A 219 17.57 8.42 -5.02
N ILE A 220 16.87 7.49 -4.36
CA ILE A 220 16.45 6.22 -4.94
C ILE A 220 15.02 6.41 -5.43
N VAL A 221 14.77 6.25 -6.72
CA VAL A 221 13.42 6.16 -7.31
C VAL A 221 13.07 4.70 -7.47
N PHE A 222 11.83 4.34 -7.16
CA PHE A 222 11.39 2.95 -7.18
C PHE A 222 9.88 2.85 -7.45
N THR A 223 9.43 1.66 -7.80
CA THR A 223 8.01 1.35 -7.96
C THR A 223 7.43 0.84 -6.65
N ARG A 224 6.41 1.53 -6.14
CA ARG A 224 5.65 1.12 -4.97
C ARG A 224 4.25 0.67 -5.35
N TRP A 225 3.85 -0.52 -4.88
CA TRP A 225 2.48 -0.99 -4.93
C TRP A 225 1.70 -0.48 -3.71
N ASP A 226 0.78 0.45 -3.92
CA ASP A 226 -0.18 0.90 -2.92
C ASP A 226 -1.45 0.05 -3.04
N ASN A 227 -1.59 -0.96 -2.16
CA ASN A 227 -2.72 -1.89 -2.15
C ASN A 227 -3.69 -1.69 -0.95
N ALA A 228 -3.44 -0.67 -0.12
CA ALA A 228 -4.17 -0.48 1.13
C ALA A 228 -5.65 -0.19 0.89
N SER A 229 -6.52 -1.03 1.49
CA SER A 229 -7.97 -0.93 1.39
C SER A 229 -8.50 -0.80 -0.04
N ASN A 230 -8.03 -1.71 -0.91
CA ASN A 230 -8.39 -1.84 -2.32
C ASN A 230 -8.05 -0.60 -3.17
N ARG A 231 -7.12 0.26 -2.72
CA ARG A 231 -6.30 0.98 -3.70
C ARG A 231 -5.47 -0.08 -4.43
N ASN A 232 -5.21 0.06 -5.71
CA ASN A 232 -4.44 -0.94 -6.45
C ASN A 232 -3.71 -0.25 -7.59
N GLY A 233 -2.52 0.28 -7.30
CA GLY A 233 -1.69 0.99 -8.26
C GLY A 233 -0.21 0.87 -7.92
N MET A 234 0.63 0.79 -8.95
CA MET A 234 2.07 0.81 -8.87
C MET A 234 2.59 2.18 -9.29
N HIS A 235 2.91 2.99 -8.30
CA HIS A 235 3.32 4.39 -8.46
C HIS A 235 4.84 4.52 -8.38
N LEU A 236 5.37 5.66 -8.82
CA LEU A 236 6.77 6.00 -8.60
C LEU A 236 6.91 6.75 -7.28
N TYR A 237 7.78 6.25 -6.41
CA TYR A 237 8.17 6.90 -5.16
C TYR A 237 9.67 7.19 -5.18
N ARG A 238 10.11 8.07 -4.27
CA ARG A 238 11.53 8.32 -4.03
C ARG A 238 11.88 8.37 -2.55
N VAL A 239 13.12 8.04 -2.21
CA VAL A 239 13.63 8.04 -0.83
C VAL A 239 15.13 8.31 -0.79
N ASN A 240 15.65 8.79 0.35
CA ASN A 240 17.11 8.87 0.56
C ASN A 240 17.72 7.47 0.77
N PRO A 241 19.03 7.29 0.56
CA PRO A 241 19.73 6.03 0.78
C PRO A 241 19.62 5.42 2.20
N ASP A 242 19.25 6.20 3.21
CA ASP A 242 19.04 5.72 4.58
C ASP A 242 17.55 5.54 4.95
N GLY A 243 16.64 5.71 4.00
CA GLY A 243 15.20 5.53 4.17
C GLY A 243 14.43 6.77 4.63
N ARG A 244 15.12 7.90 4.93
CA ARG A 244 14.47 9.18 5.26
C ARG A 244 13.88 9.83 4.00
N HIS A 245 12.95 10.75 4.22
CA HIS A 245 12.31 11.57 3.18
C HIS A 245 11.66 10.71 2.10
N LEU A 246 10.91 9.70 2.52
CA LEU A 246 10.06 8.94 1.61
C LEU A 246 8.93 9.82 1.09
N GLU A 247 8.82 9.91 -0.23
CA GLU A 247 7.89 10.79 -0.93
C GLU A 247 7.30 10.07 -2.14
N ILE A 248 6.04 10.35 -2.46
CA ILE A 248 5.52 10.03 -3.79
C ILE A 248 6.23 10.92 -4.81
N LEU A 249 6.66 10.34 -5.93
CA LEU A 249 7.24 11.08 -7.05
C LEU A 249 6.18 11.35 -8.12
N TYR A 250 5.43 10.32 -8.52
CA TYR A 250 4.47 10.41 -9.62
C TYR A 250 3.47 9.24 -9.65
N GLY A 251 2.22 9.52 -10.00
CA GLY A 251 1.32 8.54 -10.63
C GLY A 251 0.08 8.13 -9.86
N ASN A 252 -0.28 8.74 -8.73
CA ASN A 252 -1.47 8.37 -7.95
C ASN A 252 -2.78 8.57 -8.75
N HIS A 253 -2.79 9.46 -9.74
CA HIS A 253 -3.93 9.76 -10.63
C HIS A 253 -3.63 9.60 -12.13
N SER A 254 -2.52 8.93 -12.48
CA SER A 254 -2.03 8.90 -13.86
C SER A 254 -2.10 7.54 -14.55
N HIS A 255 -2.81 6.57 -13.94
CA HIS A 255 -2.89 5.19 -14.44
C HIS A 255 -3.78 5.01 -15.67
N ASP A 256 -4.80 5.86 -15.87
CA ASP A 256 -5.78 5.72 -16.95
C ASP A 256 -5.32 6.45 -18.22
N THR A 257 -4.11 6.12 -18.70
CA THR A 257 -3.43 6.85 -19.79
C THR A 257 -2.82 5.94 -20.85
N GLY A 258 -2.98 4.63 -20.73
CA GLY A 258 -2.40 3.65 -21.67
C GLY A 258 -3.12 3.58 -23.00
N THR A 259 -2.37 3.30 -24.06
CA THR A 259 -2.88 3.19 -25.42
C THR A 259 -3.60 1.85 -25.64
N THR A 260 -4.77 1.86 -26.30
CA THR A 260 -5.51 0.65 -26.70
C THR A 260 -5.34 0.32 -28.17
N ALA A 261 -5.73 -0.90 -28.58
CA ALA A 261 -5.79 -1.31 -29.99
C ALA A 261 -6.69 -0.40 -30.84
N SER A 262 -7.72 0.20 -30.23
CA SER A 262 -8.63 1.15 -30.88
C SER A 262 -8.05 2.57 -31.00
N GLY A 263 -6.85 2.82 -30.47
CA GLY A 263 -6.21 4.14 -30.46
C GLY A 263 -6.74 5.11 -29.42
N THR A 264 -7.45 4.62 -28.39
CA THR A 264 -7.82 5.40 -27.21
C THR A 264 -6.72 5.34 -26.16
N ASN A 265 -6.67 6.32 -25.25
CA ASN A 265 -5.65 6.43 -24.19
C ASN A 265 -6.28 6.25 -22.80
N ASP A 266 -7.00 5.15 -22.61
CA ASP A 266 -7.78 4.85 -21.40
C ASP A 266 -7.49 3.44 -20.83
N ALA A 267 -6.47 2.74 -21.33
CA ALA A 267 -6.01 1.49 -20.71
C ALA A 267 -5.32 1.79 -19.38
N VAL A 268 -5.61 0.97 -18.37
CA VAL A 268 -4.96 1.08 -17.05
C VAL A 268 -3.52 0.58 -17.16
N ILE A 269 -2.56 1.47 -16.93
CA ILE A 269 -1.12 1.18 -16.91
C ILE A 269 -0.58 1.14 -15.48
N GLN A 270 0.64 0.64 -15.31
CA GLN A 270 1.43 0.61 -14.10
C GLN A 270 2.84 1.12 -14.42
N PHE A 271 3.50 1.83 -13.50
CA PHE A 271 4.84 2.39 -13.71
C PHE A 271 5.90 1.44 -13.17
N THR A 272 6.82 0.98 -14.01
CA THR A 272 7.86 0.00 -13.63
C THR A 272 9.22 0.34 -14.19
N ARG A 273 10.28 -0.24 -13.60
CA ARG A 273 11.67 -0.12 -14.07
C ARG A 273 12.06 1.35 -14.37
N PRO A 274 11.90 2.27 -13.42
CA PRO A 274 12.26 3.67 -13.63
C PRO A 274 13.75 3.80 -13.92
N ARG A 275 14.11 4.65 -14.87
CA ARG A 275 15.49 5.04 -15.19
C ARG A 275 15.57 6.52 -15.48
N GLU A 276 16.62 7.18 -15.03
CA GLU A 276 16.84 8.58 -15.34
C GLU A 276 17.38 8.75 -16.76
N MET A 277 16.84 9.71 -17.49
CA MET A 277 17.36 10.17 -18.76
C MET A 277 18.44 11.25 -18.55
N PRO A 278 19.34 11.50 -19.53
CA PRO A 278 20.34 12.56 -19.42
C PRO A 278 19.77 13.97 -19.20
N ASP A 279 18.50 14.21 -19.54
CA ASP A 279 17.79 15.47 -19.31
C ASP A 279 17.06 15.53 -17.95
N GLY A 280 17.23 14.51 -17.11
CA GLY A 280 16.65 14.40 -15.76
C GLY A 280 15.17 14.00 -15.72
N LYS A 281 14.56 13.66 -16.86
CA LYS A 281 13.23 13.03 -16.90
C LYS A 281 13.34 11.54 -16.56
N VAL A 282 12.22 10.92 -16.21
CA VAL A 282 12.17 9.48 -15.87
C VAL A 282 11.62 8.69 -17.04
N LEU A 283 12.42 7.78 -17.56
CA LEU A 283 12.00 6.71 -18.47
C LEU A 283 11.42 5.56 -17.64
N THR A 284 10.24 5.07 -18.01
CA THR A 284 9.61 3.91 -17.39
C THR A 284 8.99 3.01 -18.45
N LEU A 285 8.87 1.72 -18.14
CA LEU A 285 8.08 0.78 -18.92
C LEU A 285 6.65 0.76 -18.36
N THR A 286 5.70 1.32 -19.10
CA THR A 286 4.28 1.31 -18.72
C THR A 286 3.59 0.07 -19.27
N ARG A 287 2.82 -0.63 -18.43
CA ARG A 287 2.16 -1.90 -18.79
C ARG A 287 1.01 -2.21 -17.86
N GLY A 288 0.12 -3.12 -18.25
CA GLY A 288 -0.85 -3.70 -17.32
C GLY A 288 -0.15 -4.48 -16.19
N MET A 289 -0.86 -4.68 -15.06
CA MET A 289 -0.36 -5.41 -13.89
C MET A 289 0.12 -6.82 -14.24
N VAL A 290 -0.61 -7.47 -15.14
CA VAL A 290 -0.20 -8.70 -15.82
C VAL A 290 0.06 -8.33 -17.27
N SER A 291 1.22 -8.72 -17.82
CA SER A 291 1.46 -8.55 -19.26
C SER A 291 2.02 -9.82 -19.89
N ARG A 292 1.61 -10.01 -21.16
CA ARG A 292 2.08 -11.06 -22.04
C ARG A 292 3.38 -10.62 -22.69
N ASN A 293 4.24 -11.57 -23.00
CA ASN A 293 5.49 -11.36 -23.72
C ASN A 293 6.46 -10.40 -23.00
N MET A 294 6.26 -10.16 -21.69
CA MET A 294 7.08 -9.27 -20.87
C MET A 294 7.13 -7.84 -21.44
N SER A 295 6.04 -7.44 -22.12
CA SER A 295 6.01 -6.25 -22.96
C SER A 295 5.35 -5.05 -22.27
N GLY A 296 5.77 -3.86 -22.66
CA GLY A 296 5.13 -2.60 -22.29
C GLY A 296 5.43 -1.49 -23.30
N VAL A 297 5.04 -0.27 -22.95
CA VAL A 297 5.30 0.95 -23.70
C VAL A 297 6.43 1.71 -23.01
N LEU A 298 7.41 2.18 -23.78
CA LEU A 298 8.43 3.08 -23.25
C LEU A 298 7.81 4.47 -23.09
N THR A 299 7.73 4.96 -21.85
CA THR A 299 7.13 6.25 -21.52
C THR A 299 8.14 7.13 -20.80
N LEU A 300 8.29 8.35 -21.29
CA LEU A 300 9.05 9.41 -20.63
C LEU A 300 8.11 10.24 -19.76
N ILE A 301 8.55 10.56 -18.54
CA ILE A 301 7.77 11.34 -17.56
C ILE A 301 8.58 12.55 -17.11
N ASP A 302 8.02 13.74 -17.29
CA ASP A 302 8.57 15.00 -16.77
C ASP A 302 8.22 15.20 -15.29
N VAL A 303 8.85 14.40 -14.42
CA VAL A 303 8.65 14.47 -12.96
C VAL A 303 9.21 15.74 -12.32
N GLN A 304 9.97 16.56 -13.04
CA GLN A 304 10.47 17.83 -12.51
C GLN A 304 9.38 18.89 -12.53
N ASN A 305 8.52 18.87 -13.56
CA ASN A 305 7.49 19.87 -13.78
C ASN A 305 6.08 19.41 -13.38
N PHE A 306 5.90 18.11 -13.11
CA PHE A 306 4.60 17.49 -12.83
C PHE A 306 4.66 16.47 -11.68
N THR A 307 3.55 16.31 -10.98
CA THR A 307 3.30 15.23 -10.01
C THR A 307 2.27 14.21 -10.47
N GLU A 308 1.41 14.61 -11.41
CA GLU A 308 0.47 13.74 -12.13
C GLU A 308 0.46 14.16 -13.60
N ASN A 309 -0.16 13.36 -14.48
CA ASN A 309 -0.07 13.56 -15.91
C ASN A 309 -0.50 14.96 -16.34
N HIS A 310 -1.48 15.54 -15.65
CA HIS A 310 -1.97 16.91 -15.93
C HIS A 310 -1.79 17.87 -14.75
N GLN A 311 -1.22 17.41 -13.62
CA GLN A 311 -0.92 18.28 -12.48
C GLN A 311 0.52 18.80 -12.55
N LYS A 312 0.66 20.10 -12.78
CA LYS A 312 1.93 20.82 -12.69
C LYS A 312 2.32 21.09 -11.23
N VAL A 313 3.62 21.12 -10.98
CA VAL A 313 4.17 21.71 -9.74
C VAL A 313 3.98 23.24 -9.77
N ASN A 314 3.97 23.90 -8.60
CA ASN A 314 3.68 25.34 -8.50
C ASN A 314 4.63 26.22 -9.35
N ASP A 315 5.92 25.89 -9.36
CA ASP A 315 6.96 26.62 -10.11
C ASP A 315 7.31 25.94 -11.45
N SER A 316 6.34 25.24 -12.05
CA SER A 316 6.54 24.51 -13.31
C SER A 316 6.88 25.45 -14.46
N PHE A 317 7.92 25.11 -15.23
CA PHE A 317 8.28 25.78 -16.48
C PHE A 317 7.81 25.01 -17.72
N ALA A 318 7.05 23.93 -17.54
CA ALA A 318 6.62 23.09 -18.64
C ALA A 318 5.65 23.81 -19.59
N THR A 319 6.00 23.78 -20.88
CA THR A 319 5.13 24.23 -21.97
C THR A 319 4.18 23.15 -22.46
N THR A 320 4.39 21.89 -22.07
CA THR A 320 3.50 20.77 -22.40
C THR A 320 2.26 20.74 -21.49
N GLU A 321 1.20 20.08 -21.96
CA GLU A 321 -0.03 19.84 -21.20
C GLU A 321 -0.01 18.51 -20.44
N SER A 322 0.85 17.56 -20.85
CA SER A 322 1.03 16.28 -20.20
C SER A 322 2.47 16.04 -19.73
N ALA A 323 2.60 15.32 -18.62
CA ALA A 323 3.88 14.83 -18.10
C ALA A 323 4.38 13.62 -18.89
N GLN A 324 3.46 12.75 -19.32
CA GLN A 324 3.76 11.51 -20.04
C GLN A 324 3.88 11.73 -21.54
N LEU A 325 4.95 11.16 -22.11
CA LEU A 325 5.21 11.12 -23.54
C LEU A 325 5.65 9.69 -23.93
N PRO A 326 4.93 8.99 -24.83
CA PRO A 326 5.41 7.73 -25.35
C PRO A 326 6.67 7.97 -26.20
N LEU A 327 7.71 7.15 -25.99
CA LEU A 327 8.96 7.18 -26.76
C LEU A 327 8.99 6.14 -27.89
N THR A 328 7.94 5.35 -28.04
CA THR A 328 7.88 4.31 -29.06
C THR A 328 7.60 4.95 -30.44
N PRO A 329 8.45 4.73 -31.45
CA PRO A 329 8.24 5.27 -32.80
C PRO A 329 7.06 4.62 -33.56
N THR A 330 6.36 3.70 -32.91
CA THR A 330 5.34 2.82 -33.49
C THR A 330 4.11 2.70 -32.59
N ASP A 331 2.99 2.22 -33.16
CA ASP A 331 1.72 2.02 -32.45
C ASP A 331 1.81 0.85 -31.45
N VAL A 332 2.25 1.13 -30.22
CA VAL A 332 2.34 0.16 -29.13
C VAL A 332 1.16 0.30 -28.16
N THR A 333 0.57 -0.82 -27.74
CA THR A 333 -0.61 -0.86 -26.88
C THR A 333 -0.30 -1.39 -25.47
N ASN A 334 -1.13 -1.01 -24.51
CA ASN A 334 -1.04 -1.40 -23.10
C ASN A 334 -2.16 -2.35 -22.65
N ASP A 335 -3.19 -2.55 -23.47
CA ASP A 335 -4.40 -3.33 -23.16
C ASP A 335 -4.26 -4.85 -23.38
N GLY A 336 -3.06 -5.31 -23.76
CA GLY A 336 -2.77 -6.71 -24.04
C GLY A 336 -3.25 -7.19 -25.41
N SER A 337 -3.73 -6.29 -26.28
CA SER A 337 -3.98 -6.60 -27.68
C SER A 337 -2.69 -6.90 -28.42
N ILE A 338 -2.82 -7.46 -29.63
CA ILE A 338 -1.71 -7.52 -30.58
C ILE A 338 -1.27 -6.09 -30.91
N SER A 339 0.00 -5.79 -30.70
CA SER A 339 0.58 -4.45 -30.86
C SER A 339 1.27 -4.33 -32.21
N LYS A 340 0.71 -3.56 -33.16
CA LYS A 340 1.31 -3.39 -34.51
C LYS A 340 2.74 -2.86 -34.45
N GLY A 341 3.01 -1.98 -33.48
CA GLY A 341 4.33 -1.41 -33.24
C GLY A 341 5.34 -2.35 -32.61
N GLY A 342 4.94 -3.59 -32.32
CA GLY A 342 5.78 -4.59 -31.68
C GLY A 342 5.74 -4.51 -30.17
N TYR A 343 6.69 -5.20 -29.54
CA TYR A 343 6.74 -5.41 -28.10
C TYR A 343 8.09 -4.95 -27.56
N TYR A 344 8.09 -4.12 -26.51
CA TYR A 344 9.30 -3.66 -25.84
C TYR A 344 9.44 -4.35 -24.47
N ALA A 345 10.59 -4.97 -24.21
CA ALA A 345 10.87 -5.66 -22.94
C ALA A 345 11.73 -4.82 -21.98
N GLY A 346 12.29 -3.69 -22.45
CA GLY A 346 13.09 -2.79 -21.64
C GLY A 346 13.90 -1.81 -22.48
N ALA A 347 14.45 -0.80 -21.81
CA ALA A 347 15.29 0.21 -22.43
C ALA A 347 16.36 0.73 -21.47
N TYR A 348 17.47 1.23 -22.02
CA TYR A 348 18.58 1.82 -21.28
C TYR A 348 19.10 3.07 -21.99
N PRO A 349 19.10 4.24 -21.33
CA PRO A 349 19.57 5.47 -21.93
C PRO A 349 21.10 5.55 -22.01
N LEU A 350 21.61 6.14 -23.10
CA LEU A 350 23.02 6.47 -23.25
C LEU A 350 23.31 7.88 -22.74
N PHE A 351 24.42 8.03 -22.02
CA PHE A 351 24.86 9.30 -21.41
C PHE A 351 26.02 9.94 -22.20
N ASP A 352 26.10 9.67 -23.51
CA ASP A 352 27.08 10.23 -24.46
C ASP A 352 26.62 11.54 -25.13
N GLY A 353 25.43 12.05 -24.78
CA GLY A 353 24.84 13.23 -25.41
C GLY A 353 24.18 12.98 -26.77
N SER A 354 24.05 11.71 -27.19
CA SER A 354 23.48 11.35 -28.49
C SER A 354 21.96 11.24 -28.55
N ASN A 355 21.29 11.34 -27.39
CA ASN A 355 19.85 11.14 -27.26
C ASN A 355 19.36 9.78 -27.82
N ARG A 356 20.11 8.72 -27.51
CA ARG A 356 19.85 7.33 -27.93
C ARG A 356 19.55 6.42 -26.74
N LEU A 357 18.78 5.37 -27.01
CA LEU A 357 18.45 4.29 -26.08
C LEU A 357 18.89 2.94 -26.68
N LEU A 358 19.44 2.05 -25.87
CA LEU A 358 19.39 0.61 -26.14
C LEU A 358 18.00 0.12 -25.78
N VAL A 359 17.33 -0.59 -26.70
CA VAL A 359 15.98 -1.13 -26.47
C VAL A 359 15.94 -2.61 -26.81
N SER A 360 15.26 -3.40 -25.97
CA SER A 360 14.87 -4.76 -26.35
C SER A 360 13.50 -4.70 -27.02
N TRP A 361 13.45 -5.04 -28.30
CA TRP A 361 12.26 -4.91 -29.13
C TRP A 361 12.06 -6.09 -30.07
N SER A 362 10.82 -6.55 -30.17
CA SER A 362 10.36 -7.53 -31.15
C SER A 362 9.34 -6.86 -32.07
N LEU A 363 9.52 -7.02 -33.38
CA LEU A 363 8.46 -6.74 -34.35
C LEU A 363 7.27 -7.67 -34.08
N CYS A 364 6.05 -7.17 -34.28
CA CYS A 364 4.86 -8.01 -34.24
C CYS A 364 4.77 -8.89 -35.49
N ARG A 365 4.62 -10.20 -35.27
CA ARG A 365 4.60 -11.21 -36.34
C ARG A 365 3.38 -12.11 -36.22
N LEU A 366 2.83 -12.47 -37.37
CA LEU A 366 1.78 -13.47 -37.52
C LEU A 366 2.34 -14.66 -38.29
N GLN A 367 1.89 -15.85 -37.92
CA GLN A 367 2.20 -17.12 -38.57
C GLN A 367 0.94 -17.71 -39.22
N GLY A 368 1.15 -18.36 -40.36
CA GLY A 368 0.11 -19.09 -41.08
C GLY A 368 0.72 -20.11 -42.03
N ILE A 369 -0.10 -20.59 -42.95
CA ILE A 369 0.32 -21.51 -44.00
C ILE A 369 -0.05 -20.88 -45.34
N ASP A 370 0.90 -20.82 -46.27
CA ASP A 370 0.65 -20.30 -47.61
C ASP A 370 -0.15 -21.28 -48.49
N SER A 371 -0.51 -20.86 -49.70
CA SER A 371 -1.26 -21.68 -50.66
C SER A 371 -0.53 -22.94 -51.14
N ASN A 372 0.77 -23.08 -50.84
CA ASN A 372 1.60 -24.24 -51.15
C ASN A 372 1.89 -25.12 -49.91
N ASN A 373 1.14 -24.91 -48.83
CA ASN A 373 1.29 -25.63 -47.58
C ASN A 373 2.65 -25.43 -46.89
N GLN A 374 3.29 -24.26 -47.09
CA GLN A 374 4.55 -23.87 -46.43
C GLN A 374 4.29 -22.88 -45.28
N PRO A 375 5.11 -22.90 -44.21
CA PRO A 375 5.04 -21.91 -43.14
C PRO A 375 5.23 -20.49 -43.67
N LEU A 376 4.32 -19.60 -43.29
CA LEU A 376 4.32 -18.20 -43.67
C LEU A 376 4.46 -17.34 -42.41
N LEU A 377 5.42 -16.41 -42.41
CA LEU A 377 5.58 -15.39 -41.38
C LEU A 377 5.37 -14.01 -42.01
N LEU A 378 4.46 -13.23 -41.43
CA LEU A 378 4.11 -11.89 -41.88
C LEU A 378 4.22 -10.91 -40.72
N ALA A 379 4.54 -9.65 -41.01
CA ALA A 379 4.42 -8.59 -40.02
C ALA A 379 2.94 -8.29 -39.73
N CYS A 380 2.65 -7.83 -38.52
CA CYS A 380 1.31 -7.36 -38.19
C CYS A 380 0.99 -6.09 -38.99
N SER A 381 -0.13 -6.12 -39.70
CA SER A 381 -0.71 -5.01 -40.46
C SER A 381 -2.23 -5.11 -40.34
N ASP A 382 -2.95 -4.03 -40.64
CA ASP A 382 -4.42 -4.07 -40.58
C ASP A 382 -5.00 -5.14 -41.52
N GLU A 383 -4.37 -5.37 -42.68
CA GLU A 383 -4.74 -6.42 -43.63
C GLU A 383 -4.49 -7.82 -43.05
N ASN A 384 -3.30 -8.07 -42.50
CA ASN A 384 -2.96 -9.40 -41.98
C ASN A 384 -3.71 -9.72 -40.68
N LEU A 385 -4.01 -8.73 -39.84
CA LEU A 385 -4.79 -8.93 -38.60
C LEU A 385 -6.26 -9.24 -38.88
N ALA A 386 -6.79 -8.83 -40.03
CA ALA A 386 -8.14 -9.17 -40.46
C ALA A 386 -8.26 -10.61 -40.99
N ASP A 387 -7.15 -11.28 -41.29
CA ASP A 387 -7.14 -12.66 -41.78
C ASP A 387 -7.20 -13.66 -40.61
N SER A 388 -8.39 -14.24 -40.40
CA SER A 388 -8.64 -15.26 -39.37
C SER A 388 -7.81 -16.56 -39.50
N SER A 389 -7.15 -16.78 -40.64
CA SER A 389 -6.26 -17.94 -40.84
C SER A 389 -4.86 -17.73 -40.25
N LEU A 390 -4.48 -16.47 -40.01
CA LEU A 390 -3.22 -16.11 -39.38
C LEU A 390 -3.39 -16.10 -37.86
N LYS A 391 -2.34 -16.53 -37.15
CA LYS A 391 -2.26 -16.50 -35.69
C LYS A 391 -1.05 -15.71 -35.27
N GLU A 392 -1.06 -15.18 -34.06
CA GLU A 392 0.14 -14.57 -33.50
C GLU A 392 1.31 -15.57 -33.47
N ALA A 393 2.47 -15.14 -33.94
CA ALA A 393 3.70 -15.91 -33.87
C ALA A 393 4.45 -15.57 -32.57
N ALA A 394 5.34 -16.46 -32.12
CA ALA A 394 6.21 -16.15 -31.00
C ALA A 394 7.02 -14.87 -31.27
N PRO A 395 7.29 -14.03 -30.25
CA PRO A 395 8.09 -12.83 -30.44
C PRO A 395 9.54 -13.19 -30.81
N LEU A 396 10.19 -12.32 -31.58
CA LEU A 396 11.62 -12.38 -31.92
C LEU A 396 12.27 -11.10 -31.42
N TYR A 397 12.63 -11.11 -30.14
CA TYR A 397 13.29 -9.96 -29.54
C TYR A 397 14.70 -9.82 -30.07
N GLY A 398 15.07 -8.59 -30.43
CA GLY A 398 16.45 -8.18 -30.66
C GLY A 398 16.81 -7.01 -29.75
N ILE A 399 18.09 -6.65 -29.75
CA ILE A 399 18.56 -5.41 -29.13
C ILE A 399 18.77 -4.40 -30.25
N TRP A 400 18.22 -3.22 -30.08
CA TRP A 400 18.22 -2.15 -31.08
C TRP A 400 18.70 -0.86 -30.44
N MET A 401 19.35 -0.03 -31.24
CA MET A 401 19.65 1.35 -30.90
C MET A 401 18.51 2.22 -31.42
N LEU A 402 17.72 2.80 -30.51
CA LEU A 402 16.69 3.77 -30.83
C LEU A 402 17.27 5.18 -30.74
N ASN A 403 17.23 5.93 -31.83
CA ASN A 403 17.55 7.35 -31.84
C ASN A 403 16.26 8.17 -31.71
N LEU A 404 16.15 8.97 -30.65
CA LEU A 404 14.95 9.73 -30.33
C LEU A 404 14.80 11.02 -31.15
N GLU A 405 15.86 11.52 -31.80
CA GLU A 405 15.79 12.72 -32.63
C GLU A 405 15.13 12.45 -33.99
N ASN A 406 15.41 11.30 -34.58
CA ASN A 406 14.93 10.93 -35.91
C ASN A 406 14.05 9.67 -35.93
N ASN A 407 13.76 9.09 -34.77
CA ASN A 407 12.91 7.90 -34.60
C ASN A 407 13.38 6.69 -35.43
N THR A 408 14.69 6.47 -35.49
CA THR A 408 15.28 5.33 -36.21
C THR A 408 15.72 4.22 -35.25
N LEU A 409 15.54 2.96 -35.70
CA LEU A 409 16.00 1.76 -35.02
C LEU A 409 17.14 1.13 -35.82
N LEU A 410 18.31 1.00 -35.21
CA LEU A 410 19.46 0.30 -35.79
C LEU A 410 19.69 -1.03 -35.04
N PRO A 411 19.83 -2.16 -35.75
CA PRO A 411 20.02 -3.44 -35.09
C PRO A 411 21.40 -3.53 -34.43
N VAL A 412 21.43 -3.93 -33.16
CA VAL A 412 22.62 -4.35 -32.43
C VAL A 412 22.66 -5.89 -32.33
N ILE A 413 21.50 -6.50 -32.12
CA ILE A 413 21.24 -7.95 -32.15
C ILE A 413 19.93 -8.17 -32.91
N THR A 414 19.94 -9.02 -33.93
CA THR A 414 18.76 -9.27 -34.80
C THR A 414 17.74 -10.24 -34.20
N GLY A 415 18.05 -10.86 -33.05
CA GLY A 415 17.19 -11.77 -32.32
C GLY A 415 17.32 -13.23 -32.74
N ASP A 416 17.14 -14.15 -31.79
CA ASP A 416 17.12 -15.60 -32.01
C ASP A 416 15.72 -16.13 -31.66
N GLU A 417 15.19 -17.06 -32.47
CA GLU A 417 13.89 -17.70 -32.16
C GLU A 417 13.97 -18.43 -30.81
N GLY A 418 12.93 -18.30 -30.00
CA GLY A 418 12.87 -18.92 -28.69
C GLY A 418 13.52 -18.11 -27.55
N PHE A 419 14.08 -16.93 -27.82
CA PHE A 419 14.74 -16.11 -26.79
C PHE A 419 14.14 -14.70 -26.64
N ILE A 420 14.22 -14.18 -25.41
CA ILE A 420 13.97 -12.79 -25.03
C ILE A 420 15.28 -12.20 -24.49
N TYR A 421 15.59 -10.98 -24.93
CA TYR A 421 16.69 -10.19 -24.38
C TYR A 421 16.11 -9.18 -23.37
N GLN A 422 16.62 -9.14 -22.15
CA GLN A 422 16.11 -8.28 -21.07
C GLN A 422 17.23 -7.55 -20.37
N ASP A 423 16.84 -6.52 -19.60
CA ASP A 423 17.73 -5.77 -18.71
C ASP A 423 19.03 -5.33 -19.41
N VAL A 424 18.91 -4.89 -20.66
CA VAL A 424 20.04 -4.39 -21.44
C VAL A 424 20.66 -3.18 -20.74
N VAL A 425 21.97 -3.15 -20.60
CA VAL A 425 22.73 -2.03 -20.02
C VAL A 425 23.94 -1.71 -20.88
N SER A 426 24.33 -0.43 -20.89
CA SER A 426 25.61 0.03 -21.43
C SER A 426 26.65 0.13 -20.31
N LEU A 427 27.87 -0.31 -20.57
CA LEU A 427 29.01 -0.13 -19.66
C LEU A 427 29.72 1.20 -19.87
N GLN A 428 29.07 2.14 -20.56
CA GLN A 428 29.56 3.49 -20.70
C GLN A 428 29.73 4.15 -19.33
N PRO A 429 30.91 4.73 -19.02
CA PRO A 429 31.07 5.55 -17.83
C PRO A 429 30.11 6.75 -17.84
N LYS A 430 29.40 6.96 -16.74
CA LYS A 430 28.51 8.10 -16.49
C LYS A 430 28.91 8.84 -15.22
N ASN A 431 28.33 10.02 -15.01
CA ASN A 431 28.53 10.76 -13.77
C ASN A 431 28.05 9.92 -12.57
N SER A 432 28.86 9.90 -11.51
CA SER A 432 28.43 9.35 -10.23
C SER A 432 27.32 10.23 -9.66
N PRO A 433 26.22 9.62 -9.18
CA PRO A 433 25.18 10.39 -8.52
C PRO A 433 25.69 11.12 -7.29
N THR A 434 24.92 12.13 -6.86
CA THR A 434 25.22 12.90 -5.65
C THR A 434 25.21 11.99 -4.43
N PHE A 435 26.25 12.07 -3.59
CA PHE A 435 26.29 11.33 -2.34
C PHE A 435 25.40 12.00 -1.28
N ILE A 436 24.41 11.27 -0.78
CA ILE A 436 23.58 11.69 0.36
C ILE A 436 24.08 10.90 1.60
N PRO A 437 24.67 11.57 2.61
CA PRO A 437 25.12 10.88 3.82
C PRO A 437 23.95 10.39 4.66
N ASN A 438 24.15 9.27 5.35
CA ASN A 438 23.22 8.81 6.38
C ASN A 438 23.16 9.86 7.51
N GLY A 439 21.98 10.07 8.10
CA GLY A 439 21.84 11.00 9.22
C GLY A 439 22.60 10.52 10.45
N GLN A 440 23.49 11.35 11.00
CA GLN A 440 24.27 11.00 12.18
C GLN A 440 23.54 11.44 13.46
N ALA A 441 23.31 10.48 14.36
CA ALA A 441 22.72 10.75 15.69
C ALA A 441 23.60 11.72 16.51
N GLY A 442 22.97 12.70 17.14
CA GLY A 442 23.63 13.77 17.90
C GLY A 442 24.24 14.89 17.05
N ILE A 443 24.22 14.77 15.72
CA ILE A 443 24.69 15.82 14.78
C ILE A 443 23.54 16.28 13.89
N ASP A 444 23.03 15.40 13.04
CA ASP A 444 21.95 15.69 12.10
C ASP A 444 20.58 15.30 12.67
N LEU A 445 20.57 14.28 13.54
CA LEU A 445 19.37 13.70 14.14
C LEU A 445 19.43 13.84 15.66
N GLU A 446 18.29 14.09 16.30
CA GLU A 446 18.22 14.16 17.75
C GLU A 446 18.52 12.78 18.36
N GLN A 447 19.58 12.69 19.19
CA GLN A 447 20.07 11.42 19.74
C GLN A 447 18.98 10.66 20.51
N SER A 448 18.19 11.35 21.35
CA SER A 448 17.09 10.74 22.11
C SER A 448 16.05 10.08 21.22
N LEU A 449 15.71 10.71 20.10
CA LEU A 449 14.74 10.13 19.16
C LEU A 449 15.31 8.87 18.48
N VAL A 450 16.60 8.87 18.16
CA VAL A 450 17.26 7.69 17.59
C VAL A 450 17.30 6.55 18.61
N ASP A 451 17.71 6.83 19.85
CA ASP A 451 17.82 5.84 20.93
C ASP A 451 16.45 5.22 21.28
N ASP A 452 15.38 6.02 21.24
CA ASP A 452 14.02 5.59 21.55
C ASP A 452 13.28 4.96 20.35
N ASN A 453 13.91 4.89 19.16
CA ASN A 453 13.28 4.48 17.89
C ASN A 453 12.03 5.31 17.53
N LEU A 454 12.13 6.63 17.66
CA LEU A 454 11.06 7.59 17.39
C LEU A 454 11.42 8.53 16.25
N GLY A 455 10.41 8.98 15.50
CA GLY A 455 10.45 10.15 14.63
C GLY A 455 9.46 11.21 15.10
N VAL A 456 9.41 12.36 14.43
CA VAL A 456 8.45 13.44 14.71
C VAL A 456 7.55 13.67 13.51
N LEU A 457 6.24 13.57 13.72
CA LEU A 457 5.24 14.02 12.75
C LEU A 457 4.82 15.44 13.10
N HIS A 458 4.91 16.34 12.13
CA HIS A 458 4.35 17.68 12.21
C HIS A 458 3.30 17.87 11.10
N ILE A 459 2.09 18.29 11.47
CA ILE A 459 1.05 18.72 10.53
C ILE A 459 0.79 20.20 10.81
N ARG A 460 0.96 21.07 9.80
CA ARG A 460 0.77 22.51 9.99
C ARG A 460 -0.68 22.86 10.28
N SER A 461 -1.64 22.26 9.60
CA SER A 461 -3.04 22.25 10.06
C SER A 461 -3.83 21.07 9.50
N VAL A 462 -4.65 20.44 10.34
CA VAL A 462 -5.63 19.44 9.90
C VAL A 462 -6.81 20.04 9.15
N TYR A 463 -6.93 21.38 9.09
CA TYR A 463 -7.96 22.10 8.35
C TYR A 463 -7.51 22.58 6.97
N ASP A 464 -6.20 22.53 6.72
CA ASP A 464 -5.61 22.78 5.41
C ASP A 464 -5.87 21.56 4.53
N PHE A 465 -6.77 21.67 3.55
CA PHE A 465 -6.99 20.63 2.55
C PHE A 465 -6.53 21.14 1.20
N ASP A 466 -5.33 20.72 0.80
CA ASP A 466 -4.67 21.15 -0.44
C ASP A 466 -4.65 22.68 -0.64
N GLY A 467 -4.36 23.43 0.43
CA GLY A 467 -4.33 24.89 0.41
C GLY A 467 -5.67 25.58 0.62
N GLU A 468 -6.75 24.83 0.86
CA GLU A 468 -8.07 25.38 1.23
C GLU A 468 -8.34 25.28 2.73
N ASP A 469 -8.87 26.36 3.33
CA ASP A 469 -9.26 26.39 4.74
C ASP A 469 -10.66 25.79 4.93
N LEU A 470 -10.72 24.54 5.43
CA LEU A 470 -11.98 23.86 5.75
C LEU A 470 -12.43 24.08 7.20
N SER A 471 -11.79 24.97 7.94
CA SER A 471 -12.24 25.30 9.29
C SER A 471 -13.57 26.07 9.27
N PRO A 472 -14.50 25.81 10.20
CA PRO A 472 -15.83 26.45 10.15
C PRO A 472 -15.84 27.99 10.31
N LYS A 473 -14.78 28.55 10.91
CA LYS A 473 -14.67 29.98 11.24
C LYS A 473 -13.40 30.64 10.69
N GLY A 474 -12.55 29.90 9.98
CA GLY A 474 -11.19 30.30 9.65
C GLY A 474 -10.18 29.96 10.75
N ILE A 475 -8.97 29.52 10.37
CA ILE A 475 -7.92 29.08 11.31
C ILE A 475 -7.61 30.15 12.35
N SER A 476 -7.50 31.42 11.96
CA SER A 476 -7.20 32.51 12.89
C SER A 476 -8.25 32.70 14.00
N GLN A 477 -9.53 32.44 13.71
CA GLN A 477 -10.59 32.52 14.72
C GLN A 477 -10.65 31.26 15.58
N LEU A 478 -10.32 30.09 15.04
CA LEU A 478 -10.21 28.87 15.84
C LEU A 478 -9.01 28.92 16.80
N ALA A 479 -7.91 29.56 16.38
CA ALA A 479 -6.69 29.71 17.16
C ALA A 479 -6.85 30.64 18.38
N ASP A 480 -7.84 31.54 18.36
CA ASP A 480 -8.11 32.53 19.41
C ASP A 480 -9.14 31.99 20.44
N PRO A 481 -8.73 31.64 21.67
CA PRO A 481 -9.61 31.07 22.69
C PRO A 481 -10.73 32.02 23.17
N LEU A 482 -10.59 33.34 22.93
CA LEU A 482 -11.62 34.33 23.26
C LEU A 482 -12.76 34.34 22.23
N GLN A 483 -12.48 33.88 21.00
CA GLN A 483 -13.45 33.80 19.90
C GLN A 483 -14.04 32.40 19.73
N THR A 484 -13.26 31.37 20.05
CA THR A 484 -13.65 29.97 19.88
C THR A 484 -13.32 29.16 21.12
N THR A 485 -14.36 28.64 21.78
CA THR A 485 -14.18 27.70 22.89
C THR A 485 -13.72 26.33 22.37
N ALA A 486 -13.13 25.50 23.24
CA ALA A 486 -12.66 24.17 22.85
C ALA A 486 -13.77 23.31 22.25
N ASP A 487 -14.99 23.41 22.77
CA ASP A 487 -16.17 22.64 22.31
C ASP A 487 -16.71 23.12 20.96
N GLN A 488 -16.32 24.30 20.50
CA GLN A 488 -16.64 24.81 19.16
C GLN A 488 -15.64 24.33 18.09
N ARG A 489 -14.50 23.73 18.49
CA ARG A 489 -13.52 23.18 17.56
C ARG A 489 -13.94 21.77 17.13
N PRO A 490 -14.12 21.49 15.83
CA PRO A 490 -14.56 20.18 15.39
C PRO A 490 -13.48 19.10 15.55
N ALA A 491 -12.24 19.35 15.11
CA ALA A 491 -11.13 18.43 15.26
C ALA A 491 -10.47 18.65 16.62
N ARG A 492 -10.27 17.56 17.37
CA ARG A 492 -9.81 17.61 18.76
C ARG A 492 -8.58 16.73 19.00
N PHE A 493 -8.48 15.59 18.33
CA PHE A 493 -7.40 14.65 18.51
C PHE A 493 -6.96 14.02 17.19
N LEU A 494 -5.70 13.63 17.10
CA LEU A 494 -5.17 12.79 16.05
C LEU A 494 -4.95 11.38 16.62
N ARG A 495 -5.43 10.35 15.90
CA ARG A 495 -5.14 8.93 16.19
C ARG A 495 -4.21 8.39 15.12
N LEU A 496 -3.18 7.68 15.56
CA LEU A 496 -2.19 7.02 14.69
C LEU A 496 -2.47 5.51 14.71
N ILE A 497 -2.53 4.90 13.53
CA ILE A 497 -2.93 3.50 13.34
C ILE A 497 -1.82 2.78 12.58
N LYS A 498 -1.37 1.64 13.08
CA LYS A 498 -0.37 0.79 12.45
C LYS A 498 -1.04 -0.37 11.71
N ALA A 499 -0.50 -0.72 10.55
CA ALA A 499 -0.85 -1.97 9.87
C ALA A 499 -0.26 -3.17 10.62
N VAL A 500 -1.05 -4.23 10.81
CA VAL A 500 -0.52 -5.51 11.28
C VAL A 500 -0.22 -6.37 10.07
N SER A 501 1.07 -6.68 9.89
CA SER A 501 1.52 -7.58 8.84
C SER A 501 0.96 -8.98 9.06
N ILE A 502 0.48 -9.61 8.00
CA ILE A 502 -0.16 -10.93 8.07
C ILE A 502 0.91 -12.02 7.85
N PRO A 503 1.04 -13.01 8.75
CA PRO A 503 2.00 -14.09 8.58
C PRO A 503 1.58 -15.06 7.47
N ASP A 504 2.53 -15.91 7.07
CA ASP A 504 2.24 -17.03 6.19
C ASP A 504 1.26 -18.03 6.85
N ARG A 505 0.47 -18.72 6.02
CA ARG A 505 -0.53 -19.69 6.47
C ARG A 505 0.08 -20.92 7.14
N GLU A 506 1.34 -21.23 6.87
CA GLU A 506 2.11 -22.27 7.56
C GLU A 506 2.38 -21.89 9.03
N LEU A 507 2.45 -20.59 9.33
CA LEU A 507 2.67 -20.11 10.70
C LEU A 507 1.36 -19.93 11.47
N VAL A 508 0.35 -19.31 10.84
CA VAL A 508 -0.97 -19.08 11.44
C VAL A 508 -2.06 -19.23 10.37
N GLN A 509 -3.06 -20.08 10.63
CA GLN A 509 -4.20 -20.21 9.73
C GLN A 509 -5.26 -19.17 10.07
N LEU A 510 -5.51 -18.26 9.12
CA LEU A 510 -6.49 -17.17 9.26
C LEU A 510 -7.65 -17.37 8.27
N ASN A 511 -8.78 -17.84 8.80
CA ASN A 511 -10.06 -17.82 8.09
C ASN A 511 -10.57 -16.39 7.88
N ASP A 512 -11.60 -16.23 7.06
CA ASP A 512 -12.14 -14.90 6.77
C ASP A 512 -12.85 -14.27 7.99
N SER A 513 -13.41 -15.09 8.88
CA SER A 513 -14.01 -14.67 10.16
C SER A 513 -12.99 -14.03 11.11
N ALA A 514 -11.70 -14.37 11.04
CA ALA A 514 -10.64 -13.75 11.84
C ALA A 514 -10.45 -12.24 11.59
N PHE A 515 -10.97 -11.71 10.47
CA PHE A 515 -10.93 -10.27 10.17
C PHE A 515 -12.26 -9.56 10.49
N GLY A 516 -13.31 -10.32 10.80
CA GLY A 516 -14.65 -9.80 11.04
C GLY A 516 -15.49 -9.68 9.76
N ARG A 517 -16.43 -8.72 9.74
CA ARG A 517 -17.37 -8.53 8.61
C ARG A 517 -16.70 -8.09 7.32
N SER A 518 -15.56 -7.40 7.41
CA SER A 518 -14.85 -6.93 6.23
C SER A 518 -13.36 -7.19 6.37
N ARG A 519 -12.79 -7.78 5.32
CA ARG A 519 -11.34 -7.94 5.15
C ARG A 519 -10.67 -6.72 4.53
N GLY A 520 -11.43 -5.70 4.14
CA GLY A 520 -10.91 -4.55 3.38
C GLY A 520 -9.92 -3.68 4.15
N GLN A 521 -9.78 -3.86 5.46
CA GLN A 521 -8.76 -3.18 6.27
C GLN A 521 -7.75 -4.16 6.89
N LEU A 522 -7.82 -5.46 6.59
CA LEU A 522 -7.05 -6.51 7.27
C LEU A 522 -7.02 -6.27 8.80
N MET A 523 -5.89 -6.53 9.46
CA MET A 523 -5.71 -6.32 10.90
C MET A 523 -5.01 -4.96 11.17
N ARG A 524 -5.40 -4.27 12.25
CA ARG A 524 -4.90 -2.94 12.62
C ARG A 524 -4.68 -2.80 14.13
N GLU A 525 -3.67 -2.03 14.52
CA GLU A 525 -3.41 -1.65 15.90
C GLU A 525 -3.37 -0.13 16.04
N ILE A 526 -3.79 0.41 17.17
CA ILE A 526 -3.69 1.86 17.43
C ILE A 526 -2.37 2.13 18.17
N LEU A 527 -1.59 3.08 17.65
CA LEU A 527 -0.32 3.51 18.24
C LEU A 527 -0.54 4.47 19.41
N GLY A 528 -1.60 5.29 19.32
CA GLY A 528 -2.02 6.21 20.36
C GLY A 528 -2.62 7.50 19.81
N TYR A 529 -2.71 8.49 20.69
CA TYR A 529 -3.40 9.76 20.51
C TYR A 529 -2.50 10.95 20.78
N THR A 530 -2.82 12.07 20.16
CA THR A 530 -2.32 13.39 20.56
C THR A 530 -3.42 14.44 20.39
N PRO A 531 -3.48 15.47 21.24
CA PRO A 531 -4.34 16.62 21.01
C PRO A 531 -4.00 17.34 19.69
N ILE A 532 -5.02 17.91 19.06
CA ILE A 532 -4.89 18.89 17.98
C ILE A 532 -5.00 20.29 18.59
N GLU A 533 -4.00 21.13 18.32
CA GLU A 533 -3.94 22.48 18.88
C GLU A 533 -4.98 23.42 18.23
N PRO A 534 -5.30 24.60 18.81
CA PRO A 534 -6.42 25.43 18.35
C PRO A 534 -6.36 25.89 16.88
N ASP A 535 -5.17 26.11 16.32
CA ASP A 535 -4.95 26.42 14.90
C ASP A 535 -5.02 25.17 13.97
N GLY A 536 -5.34 24.01 14.54
CA GLY A 536 -5.37 22.73 13.84
C GLY A 536 -4.02 22.04 13.70
N SER A 537 -2.94 22.61 14.24
CA SER A 537 -1.60 22.02 14.12
C SER A 537 -1.38 20.83 15.06
N VAL A 538 -0.46 19.94 14.67
CA VAL A 538 0.00 18.80 15.46
C VAL A 538 1.51 18.68 15.34
N THR A 539 2.21 18.41 16.45
CA THR A 539 3.62 18.02 16.48
C THR A 539 3.77 16.93 17.52
N VAL A 540 4.18 15.73 17.15
CA VAL A 540 4.19 14.57 18.06
C VAL A 540 5.28 13.55 17.71
N LYS A 541 5.85 12.92 18.74
CA LYS A 541 6.74 11.75 18.60
C LYS A 541 5.93 10.51 18.23
N ILE A 542 6.38 9.78 17.20
CA ILE A 542 5.75 8.54 16.74
C ILE A 542 6.79 7.43 16.55
N PRO A 543 6.40 6.15 16.65
CA PRO A 543 7.32 5.04 16.39
C PRO A 543 7.91 5.13 14.97
N ALA A 544 9.23 4.98 14.89
CA ALA A 544 9.92 4.87 13.62
C ALA A 544 9.87 3.44 13.07
N ASN A 545 10.21 3.27 11.79
CA ASN A 545 10.31 1.97 11.11
C ASN A 545 9.00 1.15 11.12
N VAL A 546 7.84 1.80 11.26
CA VAL A 546 6.53 1.15 11.16
C VAL A 546 5.66 1.84 10.12
N PRO A 547 4.84 1.09 9.36
CA PRO A 547 3.83 1.68 8.49
C PRO A 547 2.66 2.19 9.32
N PHE A 548 2.31 3.46 9.16
CA PHE A 548 1.18 4.05 9.86
C PHE A 548 0.27 4.87 8.94
N SER A 549 -0.97 5.02 9.39
CA SER A 549 -1.99 5.91 8.86
C SER A 549 -2.56 6.77 9.99
N LEU A 550 -3.36 7.77 9.62
CA LEU A 550 -3.87 8.78 10.55
C LEU A 550 -5.39 8.92 10.49
N SER A 551 -5.98 9.36 11.60
CA SER A 551 -7.40 9.69 11.71
C SER A 551 -7.58 10.96 12.54
N ILE A 552 -8.27 11.95 11.96
CA ILE A 552 -8.67 13.17 12.68
C ILE A 552 -9.96 12.86 13.43
N LEU A 553 -9.98 13.15 14.73
CA LEU A 553 -11.05 12.77 15.64
C LEU A 553 -11.76 13.99 16.23
N ASP A 554 -13.04 13.82 16.53
CA ASP A 554 -13.80 14.79 17.33
C ASP A 554 -13.57 14.63 18.83
N LYS A 555 -14.31 15.42 19.62
CA LYS A 555 -14.27 15.40 21.09
C LYS A 555 -14.51 14.01 21.68
N ASN A 556 -15.35 13.19 21.04
CA ASN A 556 -15.72 11.85 21.51
C ASN A 556 -14.72 10.77 21.06
N GLY A 557 -13.66 11.15 20.34
CA GLY A 557 -12.67 10.21 19.81
C GLY A 557 -13.11 9.50 18.53
N ALA A 558 -14.19 9.94 17.88
CA ALA A 558 -14.70 9.33 16.67
C ALA A 558 -14.07 9.96 15.42
N ARG A 559 -13.66 9.12 14.45
CA ARG A 559 -13.05 9.58 13.20
C ARG A 559 -14.01 10.48 12.42
N MET A 560 -13.53 11.67 12.07
CA MET A 560 -14.27 12.68 11.32
C MET A 560 -14.07 12.59 9.81
N THR A 561 -12.91 12.11 9.39
CA THR A 561 -12.48 12.11 7.98
C THR A 561 -12.67 10.75 7.33
N GLN A 562 -12.50 10.71 6.01
CA GLN A 562 -12.31 9.45 5.31
C GLN A 562 -11.05 8.73 5.83
N LEU A 563 -11.02 7.41 5.66
CA LEU A 563 -9.86 6.58 5.97
C LEU A 563 -8.64 7.03 5.16
N HIS A 564 -7.52 7.26 5.84
CA HIS A 564 -6.21 7.42 5.19
C HIS A 564 -5.73 6.06 4.69
N ARG A 565 -5.72 5.88 3.36
CA ARG A 565 -5.43 4.60 2.69
C ARG A 565 -4.03 4.57 2.07
N ASN A 566 -3.06 5.18 2.74
CA ASN A 566 -1.64 5.13 2.37
C ASN A 566 -0.80 4.85 3.61
N TRP A 567 0.33 4.16 3.44
CA TRP A 567 1.28 3.85 4.50
C TRP A 567 2.41 4.86 4.52
N LEU A 568 2.38 5.71 5.55
CA LEU A 568 3.50 6.58 5.89
C LEU A 568 4.52 5.81 6.73
N GLN A 569 5.77 6.27 6.72
CA GLN A 569 6.84 5.77 7.58
C GLN A 569 7.76 6.92 7.95
N LEU A 570 8.46 6.79 9.07
CA LEU A 570 9.61 7.62 9.42
C LEU A 570 10.78 6.73 9.86
N LYS A 571 12.01 7.21 9.69
CA LYS A 571 13.22 6.64 10.30
C LYS A 571 13.47 7.24 11.70
N PRO A 572 14.25 6.56 12.56
CA PRO A 572 14.60 7.11 13.86
C PRO A 572 15.28 8.47 13.72
N GLY A 573 14.83 9.45 14.52
CA GLY A 573 15.29 10.85 14.47
C GLY A 573 14.77 11.68 13.30
N GLU A 574 14.03 11.09 12.34
CA GLU A 574 13.45 11.83 11.23
C GLU A 574 12.33 12.76 11.71
N GLN A 575 12.24 13.95 11.11
CA GLN A 575 11.09 14.83 11.26
C GLN A 575 10.39 14.97 9.92
N ARG A 576 9.09 14.66 9.89
CA ARG A 576 8.25 14.77 8.71
C ARG A 576 7.23 15.87 8.93
N GLU A 577 7.26 16.88 8.07
CA GLU A 577 6.23 17.91 7.99
C GLU A 577 5.20 17.55 6.91
N CYS A 578 3.93 17.81 7.20
CA CYS A 578 2.83 17.84 6.26
C CYS A 578 2.20 19.23 6.35
N HIS A 579 2.09 19.93 5.21
CA HIS A 579 1.41 21.22 5.17
C HIS A 579 -0.08 21.11 5.54
N GLY A 580 -0.73 20.05 5.08
CA GLY A 580 -2.14 19.81 5.33
C GLY A 580 -2.57 18.38 5.06
N CYS A 581 -3.87 18.19 4.99
CA CYS A 581 -4.55 17.00 4.53
C CYS A 581 -4.91 17.12 3.03
N HIS A 582 -5.37 16.02 2.44
CA HIS A 582 -5.83 15.99 1.05
C HIS A 582 -7.04 15.07 0.95
N THR A 583 -7.78 15.17 -0.16
CA THR A 583 -8.85 14.22 -0.48
C THR A 583 -8.40 13.20 -1.51
N ARG A 584 -9.06 12.04 -1.56
CA ARG A 584 -8.74 10.99 -2.55
C ARG A 584 -8.77 11.48 -3.99
N ASN A 585 -9.60 12.47 -4.31
CA ASN A 585 -9.81 12.93 -5.69
C ASN A 585 -8.97 14.17 -6.02
N SER A 586 -8.11 14.60 -5.10
CA SER A 586 -7.23 15.75 -5.33
C SER A 586 -6.00 15.31 -6.10
N GLU A 587 -5.77 15.94 -7.24
CA GLU A 587 -4.54 15.78 -8.01
C GLU A 587 -3.43 16.73 -7.54
N LEU A 588 -3.74 17.67 -6.63
CA LEU A 588 -2.76 18.63 -6.13
C LEU A 588 -1.56 17.91 -5.49
N PRO A 589 -0.33 18.42 -5.68
CA PRO A 589 0.85 17.74 -5.17
C PRO A 589 0.77 17.60 -3.64
N HIS A 590 0.80 16.36 -3.15
CA HIS A 590 0.79 16.05 -1.73
C HIS A 590 1.87 15.03 -1.38
N GLY A 591 2.60 15.27 -0.28
CA GLY A 591 3.62 14.33 0.19
C GLY A 591 4.94 14.42 -0.56
N ARG A 592 5.13 15.47 -1.38
CA ARG A 592 6.36 15.79 -2.08
C ARG A 592 6.78 17.23 -1.75
N ASN A 593 7.82 17.38 -0.93
CA ASN A 593 8.16 18.65 -0.29
C ASN A 593 8.56 19.78 -1.27
N ASP A 594 9.09 19.43 -2.45
CA ASP A 594 9.47 20.38 -3.50
C ASP A 594 8.33 20.74 -4.47
N ALA A 595 7.14 20.15 -4.30
CA ALA A 595 6.01 20.35 -5.21
C ALA A 595 4.71 20.79 -4.52
N GLU A 596 4.54 20.46 -3.24
CA GLU A 596 3.32 20.74 -2.49
C GLU A 596 3.01 22.23 -2.32
N LEU A 597 1.72 22.55 -2.22
CA LEU A 597 1.25 23.91 -1.96
C LEU A 597 1.72 24.36 -0.58
N ALA A 598 2.09 25.64 -0.46
CA ALA A 598 2.40 26.24 0.83
C ALA A 598 1.16 26.14 1.74
N SER A 599 1.39 25.82 3.02
CA SER A 599 0.29 25.72 3.96
C SER A 599 -0.41 27.05 4.19
N ILE A 600 -1.73 27.00 4.38
CA ILE A 600 -2.53 28.15 4.81
C ILE A 600 -2.27 28.53 6.27
N ASN A 601 -1.79 27.60 7.10
CA ASN A 601 -1.36 27.92 8.45
C ASN A 601 0.10 28.38 8.44
N VAL A 602 0.29 29.68 8.22
CA VAL A 602 1.61 30.34 8.21
C VAL A 602 2.24 30.45 9.62
N GLY A 603 1.51 30.08 10.68
CA GLY A 603 1.98 30.19 12.05
C GLY A 603 1.99 31.63 12.59
N ALA A 604 2.75 31.85 13.66
CA ALA A 604 2.88 33.15 14.32
C ALA A 604 3.52 34.20 13.39
N THR A 605 3.01 35.42 13.41
CA THR A 605 3.43 36.48 12.48
C THR A 605 4.65 37.28 12.95
N ILE A 606 4.97 37.25 14.25
CA ILE A 606 6.07 38.00 14.86
C ILE A 606 6.80 37.14 15.89
N ASN A 607 8.08 37.44 16.13
CA ASN A 607 8.88 36.78 17.15
C ASN A 607 8.55 37.31 18.55
N GLY A 608 8.59 36.42 19.54
CA GLY A 608 8.61 36.82 20.94
C GLY A 608 7.27 37.31 21.50
N ALA A 609 6.15 36.96 20.86
CA ALA A 609 4.80 37.25 21.36
C ALA A 609 3.95 35.97 21.42
N PRO A 610 2.99 35.87 22.38
CA PRO A 610 1.99 34.81 22.34
C PRO A 610 1.05 35.00 21.15
N PHE A 611 0.34 33.93 20.77
CA PHE A 611 -0.78 34.04 19.84
C PHE A 611 -1.89 34.95 20.43
N PRO A 612 -2.73 35.58 19.59
CA PRO A 612 -3.78 36.48 20.05
C PRO A 612 -4.65 35.87 21.16
N ASN A 613 -4.76 36.58 22.28
CA ASN A 613 -5.58 36.19 23.46
C ASN A 613 -5.25 34.81 24.07
N THR A 614 -4.04 34.31 23.83
CA THR A 614 -3.57 33.06 24.44
C THR A 614 -2.70 33.26 25.68
N ASN A 615 -2.52 32.18 26.42
CA ASN A 615 -1.65 32.07 27.59
C ASN A 615 -0.29 32.75 27.34
N PRO A 616 0.04 33.82 28.09
CA PRO A 616 1.25 34.61 27.84
C PRO A 616 2.56 33.87 28.12
N ALA A 617 2.51 32.67 28.72
CA ALA A 617 3.68 31.80 28.87
C ALA A 617 4.05 31.05 27.56
N LEU A 618 3.15 30.96 26.59
CA LEU A 618 3.35 30.27 25.31
C LEU A 618 3.77 31.28 24.22
N ILE A 619 4.99 31.79 24.34
CA ILE A 619 5.55 32.80 23.44
C ILE A 619 6.06 32.13 22.16
N ALA A 620 5.49 32.49 21.01
CA ALA A 620 5.83 31.93 19.71
C ALA A 620 6.99 32.67 19.01
N ASP A 621 7.74 31.94 18.19
CA ASP A 621 8.65 32.50 17.18
C ASP A 621 7.93 32.58 15.82
N ALA A 622 8.32 33.54 14.99
CA ALA A 622 7.68 33.78 13.70
C ALA A 622 7.75 32.54 12.81
N GLY A 623 6.61 32.14 12.24
CA GLY A 623 6.44 30.95 11.42
C GLY A 623 6.04 29.68 12.20
N GLU A 624 6.18 29.67 13.53
CA GLU A 624 5.77 28.54 14.35
C GLU A 624 4.25 28.40 14.37
N THR A 625 3.77 27.18 14.18
CA THR A 625 2.39 26.82 14.54
C THR A 625 2.23 26.74 16.06
N MET A 626 0.99 26.67 16.54
CA MET A 626 0.72 26.50 17.96
C MET A 626 1.34 25.20 18.51
N ALA A 627 1.30 24.10 17.76
CA ALA A 627 1.93 22.83 18.15
C ALA A 627 3.45 22.92 18.24
N GLN A 628 4.11 23.59 17.28
CA GLN A 628 5.56 23.82 17.35
C GLN A 628 5.94 24.68 18.56
N THR A 629 5.21 25.78 18.80
CA THR A 629 5.41 26.66 19.96
C THR A 629 5.30 25.88 21.26
N LYS A 630 4.26 25.05 21.40
CA LYS A 630 4.06 24.22 22.58
C LYS A 630 5.16 23.17 22.72
N ALA A 631 5.53 22.49 21.65
CA ALA A 631 6.61 21.49 21.66
C ALA A 631 7.96 22.10 22.07
N ARG A 632 8.29 23.30 21.61
CA ARG A 632 9.52 24.01 22.00
C ARG A 632 9.53 24.41 23.48
N ILE A 633 8.40 24.86 24.02
CA ILE A 633 8.32 25.39 25.40
C ILE A 633 8.11 24.27 26.43
N LYS A 634 7.28 23.28 26.12
CA LYS A 634 6.86 22.21 27.04
C LYS A 634 7.57 20.88 26.76
N GLY A 635 8.32 20.78 25.67
CA GLY A 635 8.93 19.55 25.18
C GLY A 635 8.05 18.85 24.14
N LEU A 636 8.67 18.05 23.27
CA LEU A 636 7.98 17.25 22.26
C LEU A 636 7.02 16.26 22.93
N PRO A 637 5.71 16.26 22.61
CA PRO A 637 4.78 15.33 23.21
C PRO A 637 4.98 13.92 22.64
N ALA A 638 4.78 12.91 23.49
CA ALA A 638 4.62 11.53 23.08
C ALA A 638 3.14 11.23 22.82
N LEU A 639 2.86 10.14 22.11
CA LEU A 639 1.50 9.62 22.03
C LEU A 639 1.01 9.15 23.41
N THR A 640 -0.29 9.20 23.60
CA THR A 640 -0.98 8.64 24.78
C THR A 640 -1.88 7.48 24.36
N VAL A 641 -2.13 6.55 25.26
CA VAL A 641 -3.11 5.46 25.05
C VAL A 641 -4.55 5.92 25.32
N ASP A 642 -4.67 7.03 26.05
CA ASP A 642 -5.91 7.67 26.47
C ASP A 642 -6.18 8.93 25.65
N ILE A 643 -7.44 9.36 25.63
CA ILE A 643 -7.82 10.66 25.07
C ILE A 643 -7.82 11.66 26.22
N ILE A 644 -6.90 12.64 26.20
CA ILE A 644 -6.71 13.60 27.29
C ILE A 644 -6.75 15.01 26.73
N TYR A 645 -7.69 15.82 27.20
CA TYR A 645 -7.75 17.25 26.87
C TYR A 645 -7.48 18.11 28.11
N GLU A 646 -6.50 19.00 27.97
CA GLU A 646 -6.21 20.07 28.91
C GLU A 646 -6.10 21.40 28.16
N ASP A 647 -6.64 22.47 28.76
CA ASP A 647 -6.58 23.80 28.18
C ASP A 647 -5.29 24.54 28.54
N GLU A 648 -4.28 24.39 27.67
CA GLU A 648 -3.00 25.08 27.78
C GLU A 648 -3.01 26.51 27.21
N TRP A 649 -3.98 26.83 26.35
CA TRP A 649 -3.94 28.02 25.50
C TRP A 649 -4.75 29.19 26.02
N THR A 650 -5.79 28.98 26.83
CA THR A 650 -6.58 30.11 27.35
C THR A 650 -5.76 30.94 28.35
N ASP A 651 -5.76 32.26 28.16
CA ASP A 651 -5.29 33.22 29.16
C ASP A 651 -6.37 33.42 30.25
N GLU A 652 -6.09 32.91 31.46
CA GLU A 652 -7.00 32.99 32.61
C GLU A 652 -7.29 34.44 33.07
N SER A 653 -6.50 35.42 32.63
CA SER A 653 -6.78 36.84 32.88
C SER A 653 -7.85 37.41 31.93
N LEU A 654 -8.11 36.75 30.79
CA LEU A 654 -9.06 37.18 29.76
C LEU A 654 -10.36 36.36 29.78
N SER A 655 -10.27 35.04 30.00
CA SER A 655 -11.43 34.15 30.07
C SER A 655 -11.16 32.91 30.92
N THR A 656 -12.23 32.23 31.36
CA THR A 656 -12.09 30.97 32.10
C THR A 656 -11.61 29.86 31.16
N LYS A 657 -10.62 29.08 31.61
CA LYS A 657 -10.17 27.86 30.92
C LYS A 657 -11.34 26.92 30.59
N ASN A 658 -11.25 26.30 29.43
CA ASN A 658 -12.16 25.24 29.02
C ASN A 658 -12.00 24.03 29.96
N ALA A 659 -13.09 23.31 30.20
CA ALA A 659 -13.07 22.14 31.08
C ALA A 659 -12.19 21.03 30.50
N SER A 660 -11.21 20.59 31.29
CA SER A 660 -10.43 19.39 31.00
C SER A 660 -11.29 18.14 31.07
N PHE A 661 -10.97 17.13 30.28
CA PHE A 661 -11.60 15.81 30.34
C PHE A 661 -10.62 14.74 29.87
N SER A 662 -10.90 13.50 30.25
CA SER A 662 -10.11 12.35 29.84
C SER A 662 -10.97 11.10 29.67
N TYR A 663 -10.65 10.26 28.70
CA TYR A 663 -11.22 8.93 28.53
C TYR A 663 -10.10 7.91 28.69
N GLN A 664 -9.99 7.37 29.90
CA GLN A 664 -8.84 6.55 30.30
C GLN A 664 -9.18 5.08 30.32
N TYR A 665 -8.28 4.24 29.82
CA TYR A 665 -8.45 2.80 29.95
C TYR A 665 -8.34 2.31 31.40
N SER A 666 -7.70 3.07 32.29
CA SER A 666 -7.71 2.77 33.73
C SER A 666 -9.12 2.78 34.35
N ASP A 667 -10.08 3.41 33.69
CA ASP A 667 -11.48 3.47 34.13
C ASP A 667 -12.32 2.28 33.61
N LEU A 668 -11.73 1.41 32.78
CA LEU A 668 -12.40 0.17 32.36
C LEU A 668 -12.47 -0.83 33.51
N THR A 669 -13.63 -1.45 33.66
CA THR A 669 -13.85 -2.62 34.54
C THR A 669 -13.85 -3.94 33.77
N THR A 670 -13.72 -3.87 32.44
CA THR A 670 -13.56 -4.99 31.51
C THR A 670 -12.08 -5.15 31.10
N PRO A 671 -11.69 -6.26 30.44
CA PRO A 671 -10.30 -6.47 30.04
C PRO A 671 -9.72 -5.35 29.18
N LEU A 672 -8.53 -4.89 29.54
CA LEU A 672 -7.82 -3.81 28.84
C LEU A 672 -7.37 -4.26 27.44
N PRO A 673 -7.47 -3.39 26.41
CA PRO A 673 -6.95 -3.65 25.06
C PRO A 673 -5.44 -3.39 24.93
N ILE A 674 -4.74 -3.19 26.04
CA ILE A 674 -3.34 -2.78 26.08
C ILE A 674 -2.67 -3.27 27.36
N THR A 675 -1.35 -3.42 27.32
CA THR A 675 -0.55 -3.84 28.47
C THR A 675 -0.48 -2.74 29.54
N ALA A 676 -0.42 -3.15 30.81
CA ALA A 676 -0.37 -2.22 31.95
C ALA A 676 0.88 -1.31 31.94
N SER A 677 2.02 -1.77 31.39
CA SER A 677 3.22 -0.93 31.25
C SER A 677 2.96 0.28 30.35
N CYS A 678 2.25 0.08 29.24
CA CYS A 678 1.91 1.14 28.29
C CYS A 678 0.87 2.14 28.82
N LEU A 679 0.06 1.75 29.81
CA LEU A 679 -0.80 2.70 30.55
C LEU A 679 0.05 3.64 31.41
N SER A 680 1.10 3.11 32.05
CA SER A 680 1.95 3.90 32.94
C SER A 680 2.97 4.78 32.19
N GLN A 681 3.52 4.27 31.09
CA GLN A 681 4.51 4.95 30.28
C GLN A 681 4.39 4.46 28.84
N TRP A 682 4.01 5.36 27.94
CA TRP A 682 3.99 5.07 26.52
C TRP A 682 5.42 4.93 25.97
N ALA A 683 5.62 3.97 25.06
CA ALA A 683 6.87 3.70 24.37
C ALA A 683 6.59 3.27 22.92
N ALA A 684 7.64 3.22 22.08
CA ALA A 684 7.53 2.94 20.65
C ALA A 684 6.88 1.57 20.33
N ASN A 685 6.95 0.61 21.24
CA ASN A 685 6.35 -0.73 21.11
C ASN A 685 4.92 -0.84 21.66
N CYS A 686 4.35 0.23 22.22
CA CYS A 686 2.98 0.19 22.75
C CYS A 686 1.94 0.06 21.63
N ARG A 687 1.07 -0.94 21.75
CA ARG A 687 -0.03 -1.22 20.80
C ARG A 687 -1.33 -1.38 21.57
N ILE A 688 -2.36 -0.67 21.12
CA ILE A 688 -3.74 -0.94 21.51
C ILE A 688 -4.28 -1.98 20.52
N SER A 689 -4.59 -3.17 21.02
CA SER A 689 -5.14 -4.30 20.27
C SER A 689 -6.54 -4.61 20.81
N ILE A 690 -7.56 -4.54 19.96
CA ILE A 690 -8.96 -4.69 20.34
C ILE A 690 -9.52 -5.93 19.64
N ASN A 691 -9.53 -7.06 20.34
CA ASN A 691 -10.17 -8.28 19.88
C ASN A 691 -11.62 -8.30 20.38
N TYR A 692 -12.56 -8.63 19.52
CA TYR A 692 -13.99 -8.55 19.84
C TYR A 692 -14.36 -9.37 21.09
N GLU A 693 -13.98 -10.65 21.09
CA GLU A 693 -14.30 -11.56 22.20
C GLU A 693 -13.61 -11.13 23.51
N ALA A 694 -12.35 -10.67 23.44
CA ALA A 694 -11.59 -10.32 24.64
C ALA A 694 -11.96 -8.94 25.21
N ASN A 695 -12.33 -7.97 24.36
CA ASN A 695 -12.42 -6.56 24.75
C ASN A 695 -13.83 -5.97 24.60
N ILE A 696 -14.62 -6.39 23.60
CA ILE A 696 -15.95 -5.82 23.32
C ILE A 696 -17.06 -6.66 23.94
N GLN A 697 -17.06 -7.98 23.74
CA GLN A 697 -18.06 -8.88 24.33
C GLN A 697 -18.23 -8.69 25.85
N PRO A 698 -17.16 -8.51 26.65
CA PRO A 698 -17.30 -8.33 28.09
C PRO A 698 -18.07 -7.05 28.49
N ILE A 699 -18.15 -6.03 27.62
CA ILE A 699 -18.95 -4.82 27.89
C ILE A 699 -20.45 -5.17 27.93
N TRP A 700 -20.91 -6.05 27.05
CA TRP A 700 -22.30 -6.49 26.97
C TRP A 700 -22.70 -7.34 28.18
N GLN A 701 -21.76 -8.11 28.70
CA GLN A 701 -21.96 -9.04 29.82
C GLN A 701 -21.65 -8.43 31.18
N LEU A 702 -21.12 -7.20 31.24
CA LEU A 702 -20.78 -6.57 32.50
C LEU A 702 -22.05 -6.38 33.35
N PRO A 703 -22.10 -6.89 34.60
CA PRO A 703 -23.25 -6.69 35.47
C PRO A 703 -23.48 -5.21 35.79
N ARG A 704 -24.68 -4.69 35.51
CA ARG A 704 -25.07 -3.29 35.76
C ARG A 704 -26.34 -3.19 36.60
N MET A 705 -26.35 -3.91 37.72
CA MET A 705 -27.45 -3.89 38.67
C MET A 705 -27.44 -2.62 39.51
N ILE A 706 -28.59 -1.94 39.60
CA ILE A 706 -28.87 -0.90 40.58
C ILE A 706 -29.43 -1.61 41.81
N LEU A 707 -28.71 -1.54 42.92
CA LEU A 707 -29.12 -2.17 44.18
C LEU A 707 -29.81 -1.16 45.10
N ASP A 708 -30.71 -1.63 45.96
CA ASP A 708 -31.29 -0.86 47.05
C ASP A 708 -30.22 -0.56 48.12
N SER A 709 -30.58 0.29 49.07
CA SER A 709 -29.79 0.68 50.24
C SER A 709 -29.28 -0.49 51.09
N ASP A 710 -29.86 -1.69 50.96
CA ASP A 710 -29.40 -2.91 51.63
C ASP A 710 -28.21 -3.59 50.93
N GLY A 711 -27.84 -3.14 49.73
CA GLY A 711 -26.74 -3.67 48.93
C GLY A 711 -26.98 -5.07 48.37
N VAL A 712 -28.23 -5.58 48.38
CA VAL A 712 -28.59 -6.93 47.94
C VAL A 712 -29.83 -6.93 47.03
N THR A 713 -30.82 -6.11 47.32
CA THR A 713 -32.07 -6.07 46.54
C THR A 713 -31.84 -5.36 45.22
N VAL A 714 -32.07 -6.05 44.09
CA VAL A 714 -31.94 -5.46 42.74
C VAL A 714 -33.17 -4.60 42.42
N LEU A 715 -32.96 -3.30 42.25
CA LEU A 715 -33.98 -2.32 41.85
C LEU A 715 -34.15 -2.25 40.32
N ALA A 716 -33.05 -2.42 39.59
CA ALA A 716 -33.03 -2.52 38.12
C ALA A 716 -31.79 -3.29 37.69
N ASP A 717 -31.87 -4.02 36.57
CA ASP A 717 -30.73 -4.71 35.97
C ASP A 717 -30.50 -4.19 34.56
N ASN A 718 -29.53 -3.28 34.42
CA ASN A 718 -29.16 -2.67 33.14
C ASN A 718 -28.09 -3.47 32.39
N THR A 719 -27.80 -4.71 32.80
CA THR A 719 -26.87 -5.60 32.08
C THR A 719 -27.40 -5.82 30.67
N CYS A 720 -26.60 -5.59 29.62
CA CYS A 720 -27.14 -5.59 28.25
C CYS A 720 -27.79 -6.95 27.91
N THR A 721 -27.14 -8.06 28.29
CA THR A 721 -27.67 -9.41 28.08
C THR A 721 -28.87 -9.79 28.96
N SER A 722 -29.33 -8.94 29.89
CA SER A 722 -30.58 -9.22 30.61
C SER A 722 -31.82 -8.99 29.73
N CYS A 723 -31.71 -8.05 28.76
CA CYS A 723 -32.76 -7.75 27.77
C CYS A 723 -32.40 -8.21 26.34
N HIS A 724 -31.11 -8.28 26.02
CA HIS A 724 -30.60 -8.66 24.70
C HIS A 724 -30.04 -10.09 24.72
N ALA A 725 -30.89 -11.05 25.06
CA ALA A 725 -30.59 -12.48 25.02
C ALA A 725 -31.87 -13.30 24.79
N GLU A 726 -31.75 -14.50 24.24
CA GLU A 726 -32.89 -15.40 23.95
C GLU A 726 -33.54 -15.98 25.22
N ALA A 727 -32.92 -15.83 26.38
CA ALA A 727 -33.46 -16.25 27.66
C ALA A 727 -33.26 -15.18 28.73
N ASP A 728 -34.20 -15.09 29.66
CA ASP A 728 -34.08 -14.21 30.81
C ASP A 728 -33.21 -14.81 31.93
N VAL A 729 -33.05 -14.08 33.03
CA VAL A 729 -32.27 -14.51 34.19
C VAL A 729 -32.80 -15.77 34.89
N LEU A 730 -34.03 -16.20 34.57
CA LEU A 730 -34.66 -17.44 35.06
C LEU A 730 -34.60 -18.56 34.01
N SER A 731 -33.85 -18.37 32.92
CA SER A 731 -33.76 -19.30 31.78
C SER A 731 -35.10 -19.53 31.06
N VAL A 732 -36.00 -18.55 31.12
CA VAL A 732 -37.25 -18.57 30.34
C VAL A 732 -36.98 -17.90 29.00
N ALA A 733 -37.42 -18.53 27.91
CA ALA A 733 -37.26 -17.98 26.56
C ALA A 733 -37.92 -16.60 26.44
N GLN A 734 -37.21 -15.64 25.86
CA GLN A 734 -37.68 -14.29 25.57
C GLN A 734 -37.23 -13.89 24.16
N VAL A 735 -37.99 -13.01 23.51
CA VAL A 735 -37.52 -12.36 22.28
C VAL A 735 -36.48 -11.30 22.68
N PRO A 736 -35.23 -11.37 22.20
CA PRO A 736 -34.24 -10.34 22.47
C PRO A 736 -34.78 -8.94 22.12
N ALA A 737 -34.60 -7.98 23.01
CA ALA A 737 -35.13 -6.63 22.81
C ALA A 737 -34.62 -6.04 21.49
N ALA A 738 -35.53 -5.50 20.68
CA ALA A 738 -35.27 -4.99 19.34
C ALA A 738 -34.70 -6.01 18.34
N GLN A 739 -34.93 -7.32 18.56
CA GLN A 739 -34.39 -8.41 17.72
C GLN A 739 -32.86 -8.36 17.66
N LEU A 740 -32.23 -8.13 18.82
CA LEU A 740 -30.78 -8.03 18.95
C LEU A 740 -30.33 -8.92 20.11
N ASP A 741 -29.70 -10.05 19.80
CA ASP A 741 -29.04 -10.91 20.78
C ASP A 741 -27.56 -10.51 20.96
N LEU A 742 -27.19 -10.14 22.19
CA LEU A 742 -25.81 -9.79 22.56
C LEU A 742 -25.11 -10.90 23.35
N SER A 743 -25.65 -12.12 23.30
CA SER A 743 -25.07 -13.30 23.92
C SER A 743 -23.66 -13.60 23.39
N GLY A 744 -22.80 -14.05 24.31
CA GLY A 744 -21.40 -14.38 24.03
C GLY A 744 -21.18 -15.84 23.69
N THR A 745 -22.20 -16.53 23.17
CA THR A 745 -22.09 -17.92 22.70
C THR A 745 -21.63 -17.94 21.25
N PRO A 746 -20.99 -19.03 20.78
CA PRO A 746 -20.76 -19.23 19.35
C PRO A 746 -22.07 -19.16 18.57
N SER A 747 -22.09 -18.44 17.46
CA SER A 747 -23.25 -18.34 16.59
C SER A 747 -23.55 -19.67 15.90
N ILE A 748 -24.84 -19.96 15.73
CA ILE A 748 -25.31 -21.14 15.00
C ILE A 748 -25.02 -21.06 13.48
N ASP A 749 -24.95 -19.85 12.92
CA ASP A 749 -24.68 -19.63 11.49
C ASP A 749 -23.19 -19.68 11.16
N ASN A 750 -22.36 -19.21 12.10
CA ASN A 750 -20.91 -19.27 11.99
C ASN A 750 -20.27 -19.41 13.39
N PRO A 751 -19.82 -20.61 13.79
CA PRO A 751 -19.28 -20.85 15.12
C PRO A 751 -17.91 -20.21 15.36
N ASP A 752 -17.23 -19.70 14.34
CA ASP A 752 -15.99 -18.91 14.50
C ASP A 752 -16.25 -17.50 15.06
N LEU A 753 -17.53 -17.14 15.24
CA LEU A 753 -17.96 -15.83 15.68
C LEU A 753 -19.00 -15.95 16.79
N LEU A 754 -18.99 -14.99 17.70
CA LEU A 754 -20.01 -14.91 18.73
C LEU A 754 -21.34 -14.44 18.13
N THR A 755 -22.46 -14.91 18.69
CA THR A 755 -23.82 -14.50 18.33
C THR A 755 -23.93 -12.99 18.30
N SER A 756 -23.49 -12.30 19.36
CA SER A 756 -23.46 -10.84 19.41
C SER A 756 -22.73 -10.16 18.23
N TYR A 757 -21.62 -10.71 17.75
CA TYR A 757 -20.91 -10.14 16.59
C TYR A 757 -21.72 -10.30 15.32
N ARG A 758 -22.39 -11.46 15.17
CA ARG A 758 -23.29 -11.72 14.06
C ARG A 758 -24.46 -10.76 14.08
N GLU A 759 -25.17 -10.67 15.19
CA GLU A 759 -26.33 -9.79 15.34
C GLU A 759 -26.01 -8.31 15.09
N LEU A 760 -24.86 -7.85 15.56
CA LEU A 760 -24.46 -6.45 15.37
C LEU A 760 -24.22 -6.12 13.90
N PHE A 761 -23.81 -7.07 13.08
CA PHE A 761 -23.26 -6.76 11.77
C PHE A 761 -23.92 -7.48 10.61
N PHE A 762 -24.72 -8.53 10.82
CA PHE A 762 -25.30 -9.36 9.78
C PHE A 762 -26.81 -9.23 9.81
N SER A 763 -27.45 -9.54 8.69
CA SER A 763 -28.91 -9.58 8.68
C SER A 763 -29.35 -10.86 9.37
N ASP A 764 -30.45 -10.78 10.09
CA ASP A 764 -31.09 -11.91 10.75
C ASP A 764 -32.60 -11.93 10.45
N ASN A 765 -33.36 -12.83 11.05
CA ASN A 765 -34.82 -12.90 10.97
C ASN A 765 -35.46 -12.40 12.27
N GLU A 766 -36.62 -11.74 12.15
CA GLU A 766 -37.42 -11.36 13.31
C GLU A 766 -37.88 -12.63 14.03
N GLN A 767 -37.69 -12.71 15.34
CA GLN A 767 -38.13 -13.84 16.15
C GLN A 767 -39.40 -13.52 16.94
N GLU A 768 -40.21 -14.54 17.21
CA GLU A 768 -41.38 -14.48 18.07
C GLU A 768 -41.48 -15.71 18.99
N LEU A 769 -42.23 -15.58 20.09
CA LEU A 769 -42.50 -16.69 21.00
C LEU A 769 -43.79 -17.41 20.59
N VAL A 770 -43.65 -18.66 20.17
CA VAL A 770 -44.78 -19.57 19.90
C VAL A 770 -44.70 -20.73 20.89
N ASP A 771 -45.74 -20.88 21.73
CA ASP A 771 -45.80 -21.90 22.79
C ASP A 771 -44.58 -21.94 23.72
N GLY A 772 -43.94 -20.79 23.94
CA GLY A 772 -42.76 -20.66 24.81
C GLY A 772 -41.44 -21.06 24.16
N VAL A 773 -41.43 -21.28 22.84
CA VAL A 773 -40.23 -21.52 22.03
C VAL A 773 -40.00 -20.32 21.12
N LEU A 774 -38.75 -19.90 21.02
CA LEU A 774 -38.33 -18.84 20.12
C LEU A 774 -38.22 -19.41 18.69
N VAL A 775 -38.94 -18.81 17.75
CA VAL A 775 -38.97 -19.22 16.34
C VAL A 775 -38.93 -17.99 15.44
N ASP A 776 -38.42 -18.16 14.23
CA ASP A 776 -38.49 -17.13 13.19
C ASP A 776 -39.95 -16.79 12.87
N ARG A 777 -40.27 -15.51 12.91
CA ARG A 777 -41.57 -14.97 12.54
C ARG A 777 -41.79 -15.14 11.04
N LEU A 778 -42.89 -15.81 10.71
CA LEU A 778 -43.27 -16.07 9.33
C LEU A 778 -44.46 -15.19 8.91
N ILE A 779 -44.37 -14.59 7.73
CA ILE A 779 -45.47 -13.85 7.09
C ILE A 779 -45.79 -14.42 5.71
N PRO A 780 -47.04 -14.27 5.20
CA PRO A 780 -47.35 -14.67 3.83
C PRO A 780 -46.54 -13.86 2.82
N LEU A 781 -45.91 -14.55 1.86
CA LEU A 781 -45.31 -13.93 0.69
C LEU A 781 -46.38 -13.23 -0.13
N LEU A 782 -46.20 -11.96 -0.46
CA LEU A 782 -47.14 -11.19 -1.26
C LEU A 782 -46.66 -11.03 -2.70
N ASP A 783 -47.58 -11.13 -3.66
CA ASP A 783 -47.34 -10.81 -5.06
C ASP A 783 -47.21 -9.28 -5.30
N VAL A 784 -46.96 -8.88 -6.54
CA VAL A 784 -46.85 -7.46 -6.94
C VAL A 784 -48.12 -6.63 -6.68
N ASN A 785 -49.25 -7.27 -6.43
CA ASN A 785 -50.54 -6.65 -6.14
C ASN A 785 -50.88 -6.68 -4.64
N GLY A 786 -50.00 -7.22 -3.80
CA GLY A 786 -50.21 -7.36 -2.35
C GLY A 786 -51.07 -8.55 -1.95
N ASN A 787 -51.30 -9.52 -2.85
CA ASN A 787 -52.07 -10.74 -2.54
C ASN A 787 -51.13 -11.87 -2.06
N PRO A 788 -51.54 -12.71 -1.10
CA PRO A 788 -50.77 -13.88 -0.71
C PRO A 788 -50.50 -14.82 -1.89
N VAL A 789 -49.25 -15.25 -2.00
CA VAL A 789 -48.82 -16.35 -2.86
C VAL A 789 -49.14 -17.66 -2.14
N PHE A 790 -49.69 -18.64 -2.84
CA PHE A 790 -50.10 -19.93 -2.27
C PHE A 790 -49.23 -21.06 -2.80
N GLU A 791 -49.04 -22.09 -1.99
CA GLU A 791 -48.32 -23.30 -2.37
C GLU A 791 -49.06 -24.05 -3.49
N VAL A 792 -48.29 -24.58 -4.44
CA VAL A 792 -48.80 -25.37 -5.56
C VAL A 792 -48.08 -26.71 -5.66
N ASP A 793 -48.79 -27.73 -6.15
CA ASP A 793 -48.21 -29.03 -6.48
C ASP A 793 -47.40 -29.00 -7.79
N ASP A 794 -46.80 -30.14 -8.15
CA ASP A 794 -45.99 -30.30 -9.37
C ASP A 794 -46.78 -30.01 -10.68
N ASN A 795 -48.11 -29.96 -10.62
CA ASN A 795 -49.00 -29.67 -11.74
C ASN A 795 -49.53 -28.22 -11.70
N GLY A 796 -49.10 -27.40 -10.74
CA GLY A 796 -49.53 -26.02 -10.56
C GLY A 796 -50.90 -25.84 -9.90
N GLN A 797 -51.44 -26.88 -9.24
CA GLN A 797 -52.70 -26.78 -8.48
C GLN A 797 -52.44 -26.39 -7.03
N LEU A 798 -53.34 -25.59 -6.44
CA LEU A 798 -53.22 -25.13 -5.05
C LEU A 798 -53.21 -26.30 -4.06
N ILE A 799 -52.25 -26.29 -3.15
CA ILE A 799 -52.25 -27.16 -1.98
C ILE A 799 -53.21 -26.56 -0.95
N LEU A 800 -54.13 -27.39 -0.44
CA LEU A 800 -55.18 -26.96 0.49
C LEU A 800 -54.97 -27.55 1.89
N ASP A 801 -55.32 -26.80 2.92
CA ASP A 801 -55.34 -27.25 4.31
C ASP A 801 -56.49 -28.25 4.58
N GLU A 802 -56.58 -28.77 5.81
CA GLU A 802 -57.63 -29.72 6.22
C GLU A 802 -59.06 -29.13 6.16
N GLN A 803 -59.19 -27.82 6.03
CA GLN A 803 -60.46 -27.10 5.89
C GLN A 803 -60.75 -26.71 4.43
N GLY A 804 -59.86 -27.04 3.49
CA GLY A 804 -60.00 -26.78 2.07
C GLY A 804 -59.56 -25.38 1.62
N ASN A 805 -58.83 -24.63 2.45
CA ASN A 805 -58.29 -23.31 2.08
C ASN A 805 -56.88 -23.44 1.50
N PRO A 806 -56.50 -22.62 0.49
CA PRO A 806 -55.14 -22.59 -0.03
C PRO A 806 -54.11 -22.22 1.04
N ILE A 807 -53.00 -22.96 1.10
CA ILE A 807 -51.91 -22.73 2.06
C ILE A 807 -51.00 -21.61 1.53
N PRO A 808 -50.80 -20.50 2.26
CA PRO A 808 -49.92 -19.43 1.81
C PRO A 808 -48.45 -19.86 1.89
N VAL A 809 -47.63 -19.44 0.91
CA VAL A 809 -46.18 -19.53 0.99
C VAL A 809 -45.72 -18.58 2.08
N MET A 810 -45.04 -19.11 3.09
CA MET A 810 -44.54 -18.33 4.22
C MET A 810 -43.07 -17.96 4.01
N VAL A 811 -42.70 -16.73 4.38
CA VAL A 811 -41.32 -16.22 4.33
C VAL A 811 -40.96 -15.55 5.65
N THR A 812 -39.67 -15.54 5.98
CA THR A 812 -39.17 -14.86 7.19
C THR A 812 -39.21 -13.35 7.02
N VAL A 813 -39.35 -12.64 8.15
CA VAL A 813 -39.24 -11.18 8.19
C VAL A 813 -37.79 -10.80 8.46
N GLY A 814 -37.11 -10.18 7.49
CA GLY A 814 -35.70 -9.82 7.65
C GLY A 814 -35.47 -8.64 8.61
N VAL A 815 -34.48 -8.79 9.48
CA VAL A 815 -33.93 -7.77 10.37
C VAL A 815 -32.62 -7.26 9.76
N ALA A 816 -32.49 -5.95 9.64
CA ALA A 816 -31.26 -5.33 9.15
C ALA A 816 -30.19 -5.30 10.26
N PRO A 817 -28.89 -5.38 9.91
CA PRO A 817 -27.80 -5.25 10.87
C PRO A 817 -27.93 -4.03 11.76
N ALA A 818 -27.59 -4.17 13.05
CA ALA A 818 -27.66 -3.05 13.99
C ALA A 818 -26.59 -1.98 13.71
N LEU A 819 -25.40 -2.40 13.26
CA LEU A 819 -24.20 -1.59 13.07
C LEU A 819 -23.57 -1.78 11.68
N THR A 820 -22.66 -0.86 11.35
CA THR A 820 -21.83 -0.90 10.13
C THR A 820 -20.34 -0.76 10.49
N VAL A 821 -19.47 -1.31 9.63
CA VAL A 821 -18.00 -1.23 9.79
C VAL A 821 -17.39 0.09 9.27
N SER A 822 -18.22 1.09 8.96
CA SER A 822 -17.79 2.35 8.33
C SER A 822 -17.16 3.36 9.30
N GLY A 823 -17.13 3.05 10.60
CA GLY A 823 -16.62 3.91 11.67
C GLY A 823 -17.69 4.33 12.67
N ALA A 824 -17.28 4.86 13.81
CA ALA A 824 -18.17 5.17 14.93
C ALA A 824 -19.23 6.21 14.57
N ARG A 825 -18.89 7.23 13.77
CA ARG A 825 -19.85 8.26 13.32
C ARG A 825 -20.98 7.72 12.44
N SER A 826 -20.75 6.62 11.73
CA SER A 826 -21.79 5.96 10.93
C SER A 826 -22.75 5.11 11.79
N ASN A 827 -22.49 5.02 13.10
CA ASN A 827 -23.24 4.21 14.05
C ASN A 827 -23.93 5.08 15.12
N SER A 828 -24.42 6.28 14.74
CA SER A 828 -25.09 7.19 15.68
C SER A 828 -26.28 6.54 16.40
N ARG A 829 -27.01 5.64 15.74
CA ARG A 829 -28.11 4.87 16.34
C ARG A 829 -27.69 4.17 17.64
N LEU A 830 -26.45 3.67 17.74
CA LEU A 830 -25.94 3.07 18.97
C LEU A 830 -25.61 4.15 19.99
N PHE A 831 -24.79 5.12 19.63
CA PHE A 831 -24.28 6.11 20.56
C PHE A 831 -25.37 7.03 21.13
N ASP A 832 -26.39 7.36 20.34
CA ASP A 832 -27.53 8.19 20.74
C ASP A 832 -28.33 7.55 21.89
N LEU A 833 -28.34 6.21 22.02
CA LEU A 833 -28.99 5.51 23.13
C LEU A 833 -28.34 5.83 24.48
N PHE A 834 -27.02 6.05 24.49
CA PHE A 834 -26.22 6.29 25.70
C PHE A 834 -26.00 7.76 26.01
N GLN A 835 -26.45 8.67 25.13
CA GLN A 835 -26.42 10.11 25.38
C GLN A 835 -27.44 10.51 26.44
N ALA A 836 -27.33 11.74 26.95
CA ALA A 836 -28.31 12.31 27.86
C ALA A 836 -29.72 12.29 27.24
N GLY A 837 -30.68 11.65 27.91
CA GLY A 837 -32.06 11.49 27.42
C GLY A 837 -32.30 10.29 26.49
N GLY A 838 -31.26 9.53 26.13
CA GLY A 838 -31.40 8.24 25.46
C GLY A 838 -31.94 7.15 26.40
N SER A 839 -32.43 6.05 25.84
CA SER A 839 -33.02 4.95 26.63
C SER A 839 -32.01 4.21 27.51
N HIS A 840 -30.72 4.28 27.19
CA HIS A 840 -29.62 3.64 27.91
C HIS A 840 -28.68 4.69 28.56
N SER A 841 -29.20 5.88 28.84
CA SER A 841 -28.41 7.00 29.35
C SER A 841 -27.66 6.63 30.63
N GLY A 842 -26.33 6.81 30.62
CA GLY A 842 -25.46 6.52 31.76
C GLY A 842 -25.13 5.03 31.99
N TRP A 843 -25.53 4.13 31.08
CA TRP A 843 -25.26 2.70 31.25
C TRP A 843 -23.83 2.32 30.85
N LEU A 844 -23.22 3.04 29.90
CA LEU A 844 -21.81 2.91 29.53
C LEU A 844 -20.98 4.06 30.09
N SER A 845 -19.81 3.72 30.64
CA SER A 845 -18.75 4.67 30.97
C SER A 845 -18.13 5.28 29.72
N ASP A 846 -17.42 6.39 29.87
CA ASP A 846 -16.75 7.03 28.74
C ASP A 846 -15.58 6.21 28.20
N ALA A 847 -14.93 5.41 29.05
CA ALA A 847 -13.90 4.46 28.63
C ALA A 847 -14.46 3.32 27.75
N GLU A 848 -15.64 2.80 28.09
CA GLU A 848 -16.34 1.79 27.27
C GLU A 848 -16.78 2.38 25.93
N LYS A 849 -17.31 3.61 25.92
CA LYS A 849 -17.66 4.32 24.68
C LYS A 849 -16.44 4.57 23.80
N LYS A 850 -15.29 4.95 24.39
CA LYS A 850 -14.01 5.08 23.69
C LYS A 850 -13.60 3.76 23.04
N LEU A 851 -13.65 2.65 23.78
CA LEU A 851 -13.27 1.33 23.28
C LEU A 851 -14.13 0.87 22.09
N ILE A 852 -15.45 1.05 22.19
CA ILE A 852 -16.37 0.74 21.08
C ILE A 852 -16.12 1.65 19.87
N THR A 853 -15.86 2.94 20.11
CA THR A 853 -15.55 3.92 19.07
C THR A 853 -14.28 3.54 18.29
N GLU A 854 -13.22 3.18 19.01
CA GLU A 854 -11.96 2.73 18.44
C GLU A 854 -12.13 1.50 17.56
N TRP A 855 -12.81 0.48 18.09
CA TRP A 855 -13.08 -0.76 17.41
C TRP A 855 -13.87 -0.54 16.11
N LEU A 856 -14.94 0.26 16.15
CA LEU A 856 -15.72 0.59 14.95
C LEU A 856 -14.88 1.36 13.92
N ASP A 857 -14.06 2.31 14.36
CA ASP A 857 -13.24 3.13 13.47
C ASP A 857 -12.18 2.30 12.71
N ILE A 858 -11.61 1.26 13.32
CA ILE A 858 -10.64 0.37 12.65
C ILE A 858 -11.29 -0.77 11.85
N GLY A 859 -12.62 -0.76 11.70
CA GLY A 859 -13.37 -1.69 10.85
C GLY A 859 -14.09 -2.82 11.60
N ALA A 860 -14.28 -2.69 12.90
CA ALA A 860 -14.95 -3.66 13.77
C ALA A 860 -14.37 -5.07 13.64
N GLN A 861 -13.04 -5.17 13.70
CA GLN A 861 -12.30 -6.42 13.53
C GLN A 861 -12.64 -7.39 14.66
N THR A 862 -12.63 -8.69 14.36
CA THR A 862 -12.73 -9.74 15.39
C THR A 862 -11.41 -9.91 16.12
N TYR A 863 -10.31 -9.87 15.39
CA TYR A 863 -8.96 -9.89 15.94
C TYR A 863 -8.10 -8.81 15.28
N ASN A 864 -7.33 -8.09 16.09
CA ASN A 864 -6.32 -7.14 15.63
C ASN A 864 -4.92 -7.79 15.52
N ASN A 865 -4.71 -8.92 16.18
CA ASN A 865 -3.44 -9.65 16.20
C ASN A 865 -3.66 -11.08 15.68
N PRO A 866 -2.92 -11.53 14.65
CA PRO A 866 -3.13 -12.85 14.07
C PRO A 866 -2.87 -14.00 15.05
N PHE A 867 -2.00 -13.81 16.05
CA PHE A 867 -1.67 -14.85 17.03
C PHE A 867 -2.69 -14.99 18.16
N ASP A 868 -3.68 -14.10 18.23
CA ASP A 868 -4.78 -14.22 19.17
C ASP A 868 -5.95 -15.05 18.59
N VAL A 869 -5.88 -15.38 17.29
CA VAL A 869 -6.87 -16.21 16.60
C VAL A 869 -6.72 -17.67 17.05
N PRO A 870 -7.77 -18.32 17.57
CA PRO A 870 -7.73 -19.72 17.94
C PRO A 870 -7.28 -20.61 16.77
N GLN A 871 -6.29 -21.47 17.02
CA GLN A 871 -5.81 -22.46 16.05
C GLN A 871 -6.46 -23.81 16.33
N ASN A 872 -6.92 -24.49 15.28
CA ASN A 872 -7.54 -25.82 15.36
C ASN A 872 -6.54 -26.96 15.32
#